data_AF-A0AA39WUY7-F1
#
_entry.id   AF-A0AA39WUY7-F1
#
_cell.length_a   1.000
_cell.length_b   1.000
_cell.length_c   1.000
_cell.angle_alpha   90.00
_cell.angle_beta   90.00
_cell.angle_gamma   90.00
#
_symmetry.space_group_name_H-M   'P 1'
#
loop_
_entity.id
_entity.type
_entity.pdbx_description
1 polymer ?
#
loop_
_entity_poly.entity_id
_entity_poly.type
_entity_poly.pdbx_seq_one_letter_code
_entity_poly.pdbx_strand_id
1 'polypeptide(L)'
;MLLLNTTTYALERVARPDKYAILSHTWEADEVTFDDMKSLDEAKRKGGWSKVQQACRVAAEISRCKYIWIDSCCIDKSSSAELSEAINSMFSYYQDAEVCYVYLSDLLDSSGSGIRLNLSRCRWFTRGWTLQELVAPRMIIFYNHRWDFIGSKQSLMDQLVNITNIDRSVLVDASVLSTVPVGRRMGWAAKRQTTRVEDAAYCLLGIFDVNMPMIYGEGGKAFIRLQEAIALTTNDLSLFAWSDESPNPWHQSYQGIFARSPVQFSDCHLLENVHDPLEYNTRSLAITNRGVEFQTSLQSDRENGDYLMFLHCRQGTAGYGPSGEVETIAIRLLKTPNGFIRHRSDVVFHDLTIVRIFLQWHRLRHVPGPFLNSLTSLVQVKKVYEGGYHLYLDGLAKKYGPLVRIGPNEVMFSDPETLQRLSAIRSPFTKGPWYEGARAVPGHDHVFSLVDEQKHKERKAKMGPGYAGMENGGFEISVDKIIGVFIDLLERKYISTATESRLIEFSTRVGFLPLDVISEVAFGEPFGFLKNDKDMFDYLHQMDQALPFIVLFTTIPGLYKWKDRWPLKKFMPNEKDEFGMGRMQGFATEFVDKRLAPDAKPGRDIVQSFINRGMKRDELISDILLQILAGSETTSTVIRMTLLHLINTPSALRRLTREIDQGIASGKISAPVTNAQCRAMPYLQAVIREGLRIWPPSTALHDKQVPEGGDRIHGFWLPGGTQVGQNMWGICRSREMFGEDADVFRPERWLLEKGERLKGMVGAVDMNFGYGKYQCLGKNLAWMEVNKVLVEMLRRYDFAIVNPVKPMEISNAAVWVTNDFWLRITRREEDDR
;
A
#
# COMPACT_ATOMS: atom_id res chain seq x y z
N MET A 1 -24.08 38.81 -34.75
CA MET A 1 -23.29 37.92 -35.64
C MET A 1 -23.43 38.39 -37.08
N LEU A 2 -22.33 38.45 -37.85
CA LEU A 2 -22.40 38.71 -39.29
C LEU A 2 -22.51 37.36 -40.02
N LEU A 3 -23.45 37.24 -40.96
CA LEU A 3 -23.76 35.99 -41.66
C LEU A 3 -23.84 36.21 -43.16
N LEU A 4 -23.47 35.19 -43.95
CA LEU A 4 -23.60 35.19 -45.39
C LEU A 4 -24.95 34.60 -45.80
N ASN A 5 -25.73 35.34 -46.59
CA ASN A 5 -26.97 34.82 -47.18
C ASN A 5 -26.65 33.78 -48.25
N THR A 6 -27.20 32.58 -48.13
CA THR A 6 -26.84 31.43 -48.98
C THR A 6 -27.33 31.56 -50.43
N THR A 7 -28.30 32.43 -50.69
CA THR A 7 -28.84 32.67 -52.03
C THR A 7 -28.27 33.93 -52.68
N THR A 8 -28.17 35.03 -51.93
CA THR A 8 -27.74 36.33 -52.48
C THR A 8 -26.25 36.60 -52.33
N TYR A 9 -25.56 35.83 -51.48
CA TYR A 9 -24.16 36.07 -51.07
C TYR A 9 -23.93 37.43 -50.39
N ALA A 10 -24.98 38.09 -49.89
CA ALA A 10 -24.85 39.32 -49.12
C ALA A 10 -24.46 39.02 -47.66
N LEU A 11 -23.56 39.83 -47.10
CA LEU A 11 -23.26 39.81 -45.66
C LEU A 11 -24.31 40.60 -44.90
N GLU A 12 -25.01 39.95 -43.97
CA GLU A 12 -26.10 40.52 -43.18
C GLU A 12 -25.76 40.42 -41.68
N ARG A 13 -25.93 41.50 -40.93
CA ARG A 13 -25.78 41.47 -39.47
C ARG A 13 -27.08 41.02 -38.83
N VAL A 14 -27.04 39.86 -38.18
CA VAL A 14 -28.20 39.23 -37.53
C VAL A 14 -27.95 39.15 -36.03
N ALA A 15 -28.90 39.65 -35.23
CA ALA A 15 -28.77 39.68 -33.77
C ALA A 15 -28.95 38.29 -33.13
N ARG A 16 -29.97 37.54 -33.56
CA ARG A 16 -30.23 36.14 -33.14
C ARG A 16 -30.78 35.36 -34.35
N PRO A 17 -29.94 34.62 -35.09
CA PRO A 17 -30.42 33.80 -36.20
C PRO A 17 -31.16 32.56 -35.68
N ASP A 18 -32.37 32.29 -36.18
CA ASP A 18 -33.14 31.09 -35.81
C ASP A 18 -32.48 29.79 -36.31
N LYS A 19 -31.88 29.84 -37.51
CA LYS A 19 -31.23 28.69 -38.15
C LYS A 19 -30.14 29.16 -39.12
N TYR A 20 -28.93 28.65 -38.95
CA TYR A 20 -27.80 28.90 -39.86
C TYR A 20 -26.86 27.69 -39.90
N ALA A 21 -26.12 27.57 -41.00
CA ALA A 21 -25.03 26.61 -41.15
C ALA A 21 -23.68 27.26 -40.84
N ILE A 22 -22.65 26.45 -40.60
CA ILE A 22 -21.28 26.96 -40.41
C ILE A 22 -20.29 26.14 -41.26
N LEU A 23 -19.29 26.81 -41.84
CA LEU A 23 -18.21 26.14 -42.59
C LEU A 23 -16.94 26.08 -41.73
N SER A 24 -16.46 24.87 -41.50
CA SER A 24 -15.15 24.59 -40.92
C SER A 24 -14.19 24.15 -42.03
N HIS A 25 -13.05 24.83 -42.16
CA HIS A 25 -12.10 24.54 -43.22
C HIS A 25 -10.67 24.96 -42.85
N THR A 26 -9.68 24.43 -43.57
CA THR A 26 -8.31 24.94 -43.48
C THR A 26 -8.07 25.98 -44.57
N TRP A 27 -7.55 27.14 -44.18
CA TRP A 27 -7.29 28.24 -45.10
C TRP A 27 -6.26 27.87 -46.17
N GLU A 28 -6.57 28.20 -47.41
CA GLU A 28 -5.68 28.07 -48.57
C GLU A 28 -5.08 29.43 -48.96
N ALA A 29 -4.26 29.48 -50.01
CA ALA A 29 -3.50 30.69 -50.35
C ALA A 29 -4.35 31.86 -50.86
N ASP A 30 -5.56 31.60 -51.39
CA ASP A 30 -6.43 32.61 -52.03
C ASP A 30 -7.88 32.54 -51.51
N GLU A 31 -8.04 32.67 -50.19
CA GLU A 31 -9.33 32.70 -49.51
C GLU A 31 -10.14 33.97 -49.79
N VAL A 32 -11.47 33.85 -49.75
CA VAL A 32 -12.39 35.00 -49.80
C VAL A 32 -12.47 35.63 -48.41
N THR A 33 -12.12 36.91 -48.30
CA THR A 33 -12.10 37.66 -47.04
C THR A 33 -13.34 38.56 -46.88
N PHE A 34 -13.51 39.14 -45.69
CA PHE A 34 -14.59 40.11 -45.43
C PHE A 34 -14.52 41.33 -46.37
N ASP A 35 -13.31 41.81 -46.65
CA ASP A 35 -13.10 42.95 -47.55
C ASP A 35 -13.47 42.61 -48.99
N ASP A 36 -13.12 41.41 -49.46
CA ASP A 36 -13.50 40.95 -50.82
C ASP A 36 -15.03 40.89 -50.98
N MET A 37 -15.76 40.53 -49.92
CA MET A 37 -17.22 40.45 -49.93
C MET A 37 -17.93 41.81 -50.03
N LYS A 38 -17.21 42.93 -49.90
CA LYS A 38 -17.75 44.27 -50.20
C LYS A 38 -18.05 44.44 -51.69
N SER A 39 -17.40 43.67 -52.56
CA SER A 39 -17.62 43.63 -54.01
C SER A 39 -17.74 42.19 -54.48
N LEU A 40 -18.95 41.76 -54.82
CA LEU A 40 -19.21 40.37 -55.24
C LEU A 40 -18.37 39.95 -56.46
N ASP A 41 -18.05 40.90 -57.35
CA ASP A 41 -17.21 40.65 -58.53
C ASP A 41 -15.73 40.48 -58.18
N GLU A 42 -15.25 41.06 -57.08
CA GLU A 42 -13.91 40.80 -56.53
C GLU A 42 -13.87 39.45 -55.83
N ALA A 43 -14.85 39.17 -54.96
CA ALA A 43 -14.98 37.88 -54.30
C ALA A 43 -15.02 36.71 -55.29
N LYS A 44 -15.77 36.83 -56.40
CA LYS A 44 -15.87 35.81 -57.46
C LYS A 44 -14.56 35.52 -58.20
N ARG A 45 -13.61 36.45 -58.19
CA ARG A 45 -12.30 36.28 -58.86
C ARG A 45 -11.28 35.53 -58.00
N LYS A 46 -11.57 35.33 -56.71
CA LYS A 46 -10.72 34.56 -55.79
C LYS A 46 -10.83 33.06 -56.04
N GLY A 47 -9.73 32.34 -55.91
CA GLY A 47 -9.68 30.88 -55.98
C GLY A 47 -10.57 30.20 -54.95
N GLY A 48 -10.70 30.77 -53.74
CA GLY A 48 -11.58 30.29 -52.68
C GLY A 48 -13.08 30.47 -52.94
N TRP A 49 -13.49 31.18 -54.00
CA TRP A 49 -14.91 31.46 -54.28
C TRP A 49 -15.73 30.19 -54.51
N SER A 50 -15.17 29.21 -55.23
CA SER A 50 -15.87 27.95 -55.50
C SER A 50 -16.27 27.22 -54.21
N LYS A 51 -15.40 27.26 -53.20
CA LYS A 51 -15.66 26.69 -51.87
C LYS A 51 -16.80 27.43 -51.16
N VAL A 52 -16.80 28.76 -51.17
CA VAL A 52 -17.89 29.57 -50.58
C VAL A 52 -19.21 29.29 -51.29
N GLN A 53 -19.22 29.30 -52.62
CA GLN A 53 -20.41 29.05 -53.43
C GLN A 53 -21.01 27.66 -53.12
N GLN A 54 -20.16 26.64 -53.06
CA GLN A 54 -20.58 25.28 -52.81
C GLN A 54 -21.03 25.07 -51.35
N ALA A 55 -20.39 25.72 -50.38
CA ALA A 55 -20.84 25.73 -48.99
C ALA A 55 -22.25 26.35 -48.86
N CYS A 56 -22.49 27.49 -49.51
CA CYS A 56 -23.81 28.12 -49.58
C CYS A 56 -24.85 27.20 -50.24
N ARG A 57 -24.49 26.52 -51.33
CA ARG A 57 -25.38 25.59 -52.03
C ARG A 57 -25.81 24.45 -51.11
N VAL A 58 -24.86 23.79 -50.45
CA VAL A 58 -25.12 22.68 -49.51
C VAL A 58 -25.99 23.17 -48.35
N ALA A 59 -25.68 24.35 -47.78
CA ALA A 59 -26.47 24.94 -46.70
C ALA A 59 -27.93 25.22 -47.10
N ALA A 60 -28.16 25.79 -48.28
CA ALA A 60 -29.49 26.11 -48.79
C ALA A 60 -30.29 24.87 -49.20
N GLU A 61 -29.70 23.98 -49.98
CA GLU A 61 -30.39 22.85 -50.60
C GLU A 61 -30.61 21.69 -49.63
N ILE A 62 -29.58 21.34 -48.83
CA ILE A 62 -29.60 20.14 -47.98
C ILE A 62 -30.18 20.48 -46.61
N SER A 63 -29.63 21.49 -45.93
CA SER A 63 -30.02 21.81 -44.55
C SER A 63 -31.07 22.91 -44.43
N ARG A 64 -31.46 23.52 -45.56
CA ARG A 64 -32.45 24.60 -45.66
C ARG A 64 -32.12 25.81 -44.78
N CYS A 65 -30.83 26.13 -44.68
CA CYS A 65 -30.33 27.30 -43.95
C CYS A 65 -30.28 28.52 -44.88
N LYS A 66 -30.98 29.60 -44.50
CA LYS A 66 -30.90 30.90 -45.20
C LYS A 66 -29.52 31.55 -45.05
N TYR A 67 -28.84 31.25 -43.94
CA TYR A 67 -27.58 31.87 -43.58
C TYR A 67 -26.49 30.81 -43.37
N ILE A 68 -25.26 31.15 -43.73
CA ILE A 68 -24.06 30.40 -43.40
C ILE A 68 -23.01 31.34 -42.80
N TRP A 69 -22.27 30.85 -41.80
CA TRP A 69 -21.11 31.55 -41.25
C TRP A 69 -19.82 30.92 -41.76
N ILE A 70 -18.88 31.77 -42.20
CA ILE A 70 -17.56 31.37 -42.69
C ILE A 70 -16.54 32.34 -42.10
N ASP A 71 -15.60 31.84 -41.30
CA ASP A 71 -14.64 32.64 -40.53
C ASP A 71 -13.76 33.58 -41.39
N SER A 72 -13.50 33.21 -42.65
CA SER A 72 -12.72 34.02 -43.58
C SER A 72 -13.42 35.31 -43.99
N CYS A 73 -14.74 35.27 -44.20
CA CYS A 73 -15.51 36.38 -44.77
C CYS A 73 -16.63 36.95 -43.88
N CYS A 74 -16.98 36.27 -42.78
CA CYS A 74 -17.99 36.73 -41.82
C CYS A 74 -17.39 37.39 -40.57
N ILE A 75 -16.09 37.64 -40.54
CA ILE A 75 -15.41 38.39 -39.48
C ILE A 75 -14.66 39.56 -40.10
N ASP A 76 -14.98 40.78 -39.69
CA ASP A 76 -14.13 41.93 -39.99
C ASP A 76 -12.85 41.91 -39.14
N LYS A 77 -11.76 41.42 -39.75
CA LYS A 77 -10.44 41.33 -39.09
C LYS A 77 -9.72 42.67 -38.98
N SER A 78 -10.21 43.72 -39.65
CA SER A 78 -9.66 45.08 -39.54
C SER A 78 -10.12 45.77 -38.25
N SER A 79 -11.27 45.37 -37.70
CA SER A 79 -11.80 45.84 -36.43
C SER A 79 -11.34 44.95 -35.28
N SER A 80 -10.46 45.45 -34.43
CA SER A 80 -9.98 44.71 -33.25
C SER A 80 -11.10 44.36 -32.27
N ALA A 81 -12.13 45.21 -32.17
CA ALA A 81 -13.30 44.96 -31.33
C ALA A 81 -14.15 43.81 -31.87
N GLU A 82 -14.43 43.80 -33.18
CA GLU A 82 -15.21 42.72 -33.82
C GLU A 82 -14.45 41.39 -33.82
N LEU A 83 -13.15 41.42 -34.15
CA LEU A 83 -12.30 40.25 -34.05
C LEU A 83 -12.28 39.68 -32.62
N SER A 84 -12.25 40.56 -31.62
CA SER A 84 -12.24 40.16 -30.21
C SER A 84 -13.57 39.53 -29.79
N GLU A 85 -14.70 40.12 -30.18
CA GLU A 85 -16.04 39.59 -29.93
C GLU A 85 -16.24 38.24 -30.63
N ALA A 86 -15.85 38.14 -31.89
CA ALA A 86 -16.02 36.94 -32.70
C ALA A 86 -15.23 35.75 -32.15
N ILE A 87 -13.96 35.94 -31.77
CA ILE A 87 -13.14 34.85 -31.21
C ILE A 87 -13.68 34.39 -29.84
N ASN A 88 -14.06 35.33 -28.96
CA ASN A 88 -14.65 34.97 -27.65
C ASN A 88 -16.02 34.29 -27.78
N SER A 89 -16.72 34.51 -28.90
CA SER A 89 -18.04 33.91 -29.18
C SER A 89 -17.98 32.73 -30.15
N MET A 90 -16.80 32.36 -30.64
CA MET A 90 -16.68 31.40 -31.74
C MET A 90 -17.24 30.03 -31.35
N PHE A 91 -16.96 29.57 -30.13
CA PHE A 91 -17.46 28.28 -29.66
C PHE A 91 -18.99 28.22 -29.61
N SER A 92 -19.65 29.27 -29.12
CA SER A 92 -21.12 29.33 -29.13
C SER A 92 -21.68 29.42 -30.54
N TYR A 93 -21.00 30.11 -31.47
CA TYR A 93 -21.39 30.11 -32.89
C TYR A 93 -21.35 28.70 -33.50
N TYR A 94 -20.36 27.88 -33.16
CA TYR A 94 -20.31 26.50 -33.62
C TYR A 94 -21.34 25.61 -32.90
N GLN A 95 -21.60 25.85 -31.61
CA GLN A 95 -22.55 25.09 -30.80
C GLN A 95 -24.01 25.33 -31.21
N ASP A 96 -24.35 26.57 -31.55
CA ASP A 96 -25.70 27.02 -31.91
C ASP A 96 -26.03 26.81 -33.39
N ALA A 97 -25.04 26.53 -34.24
CA ALA A 97 -25.26 26.23 -35.65
C ALA A 97 -26.08 24.94 -35.81
N GLU A 98 -27.00 24.93 -36.78
CA GLU A 98 -27.77 23.73 -37.12
C GLU A 98 -26.84 22.59 -37.58
N VAL A 99 -25.86 22.95 -38.41
CA VAL A 99 -24.94 22.02 -39.04
C VAL A 99 -23.60 22.70 -39.29
N CYS A 100 -22.53 21.98 -38.98
CA CYS A 100 -21.16 22.32 -39.36
C CYS A 100 -20.72 21.46 -40.54
N TYR A 101 -20.37 22.10 -41.65
CA TYR A 101 -19.76 21.43 -42.79
C TYR A 101 -18.25 21.49 -42.65
N VAL A 102 -17.59 20.34 -42.65
CA VAL A 102 -16.12 20.25 -42.65
C VAL A 102 -15.66 19.96 -44.06
N TYR A 103 -14.91 20.90 -44.65
CA TYR A 103 -14.31 20.74 -45.97
C TYR A 103 -12.85 20.30 -45.86
N LEU A 104 -12.57 19.07 -46.31
CA LEU A 104 -11.24 18.45 -46.29
C LEU A 104 -10.61 18.55 -47.69
N SER A 105 -9.91 19.66 -47.95
CA SER A 105 -9.34 19.93 -49.28
C SER A 105 -8.19 19.00 -49.68
N ASP A 106 -7.57 18.33 -48.72
CA ASP A 106 -6.44 17.41 -48.89
C ASP A 106 -6.84 15.93 -48.79
N LEU A 107 -8.14 15.62 -48.67
CA LEU A 107 -8.64 14.25 -48.70
C LEU A 107 -8.79 13.77 -50.16
N LEU A 108 -7.89 12.90 -50.59
CA LEU A 108 -7.88 12.27 -51.92
C LEU A 108 -8.92 11.14 -52.03
N ASP A 109 -9.41 10.92 -53.26
CA ASP A 109 -10.38 9.88 -53.58
C ASP A 109 -9.81 8.50 -53.23
N SER A 110 -10.47 7.77 -52.31
CA SER A 110 -10.07 6.42 -51.92
C SER A 110 -11.28 5.50 -51.79
N SER A 111 -11.17 4.29 -52.33
CA SER A 111 -12.20 3.25 -52.25
C SER A 111 -12.05 2.41 -50.96
N GLY A 112 -13.10 2.32 -50.15
CA GLY A 112 -13.19 1.38 -49.02
C GLY A 112 -12.27 1.70 -47.84
N SER A 113 -11.52 0.69 -47.35
CA SER A 113 -10.70 0.74 -46.13
C SER A 113 -9.59 1.80 -46.13
N GLY A 114 -9.23 2.36 -47.29
CA GLY A 114 -8.25 3.44 -47.45
C GLY A 114 -8.69 4.81 -46.89
N ILE A 115 -10.00 5.05 -46.75
CA ILE A 115 -10.54 6.31 -46.21
C ILE A 115 -10.04 6.52 -44.76
N ARG A 116 -9.92 5.45 -43.97
CA ARG A 116 -9.45 5.53 -42.57
C ARG A 116 -8.01 6.05 -42.44
N LEU A 117 -7.12 5.59 -43.32
CA LEU A 117 -5.70 5.99 -43.34
C LEU A 117 -5.48 7.39 -43.91
N ASN A 118 -6.36 7.85 -44.81
CA ASN A 118 -6.25 9.16 -45.42
C ASN A 118 -6.88 10.26 -44.56
N LEU A 119 -7.96 9.97 -43.83
CA LEU A 119 -8.63 10.95 -42.97
C LEU A 119 -7.71 11.50 -41.86
N SER A 120 -6.90 10.64 -41.23
CA SER A 120 -5.95 11.05 -40.17
C SER A 120 -4.80 11.94 -40.67
N ARG A 121 -4.57 11.97 -42.00
CA ARG A 121 -3.52 12.77 -42.64
C ARG A 121 -3.99 14.15 -43.07
N CYS A 122 -5.30 14.42 -43.05
CA CYS A 122 -5.84 15.71 -43.41
C CYS A 122 -5.34 16.79 -42.44
N ARG A 123 -4.85 17.92 -42.97
CA ARG A 123 -4.35 19.06 -42.19
C ARG A 123 -5.40 19.59 -41.22
N TRP A 124 -6.68 19.41 -41.52
CA TRP A 124 -7.78 19.81 -40.64
C TRP A 124 -7.62 19.27 -39.21
N PHE A 125 -7.18 18.03 -39.01
CA PHE A 125 -7.00 17.46 -37.67
C PHE A 125 -5.77 17.99 -36.92
N THR A 126 -4.83 18.63 -37.62
CA THR A 126 -3.61 19.19 -37.03
C THR A 126 -3.67 20.71 -36.86
N ARG A 127 -4.77 21.38 -37.20
CA ARG A 127 -4.93 22.84 -36.99
C ARG A 127 -5.52 23.13 -35.62
N GLY A 128 -5.07 24.21 -34.96
CA GLY A 128 -5.53 24.59 -33.62
C GLY A 128 -7.03 24.88 -33.55
N TRP A 129 -7.50 25.84 -34.36
CA TRP A 129 -8.88 26.31 -34.38
C TRP A 129 -9.93 25.21 -34.61
N THR A 130 -9.61 24.22 -35.44
CA THR A 130 -10.54 23.13 -35.76
C THR A 130 -10.85 22.21 -34.57
N LEU A 131 -10.18 22.37 -33.43
CA LEU A 131 -10.50 21.63 -32.20
C LEU A 131 -11.89 22.00 -31.69
N GLN A 132 -12.14 23.30 -31.49
CA GLN A 132 -13.44 23.77 -31.04
C GLN A 132 -14.51 23.58 -32.13
N GLU A 133 -14.12 23.64 -33.40
CA GLU A 133 -15.02 23.39 -34.54
C GLU A 133 -15.45 21.91 -34.64
N LEU A 134 -14.66 21.00 -34.08
CA LEU A 134 -15.01 19.58 -33.93
C LEU A 134 -15.88 19.33 -32.69
N VAL A 135 -15.53 19.97 -31.58
CA VAL A 135 -16.14 19.69 -30.27
C VAL A 135 -17.51 20.36 -30.14
N ALA A 136 -17.60 21.67 -30.43
CA ALA A 136 -18.78 22.48 -30.15
C ALA A 136 -20.06 22.06 -30.92
N PRO A 137 -20.02 21.78 -32.25
CA PRO A 137 -21.25 21.47 -32.98
C PRO A 137 -21.83 20.11 -32.63
N ARG A 138 -23.17 20.08 -32.51
CA ARG A 138 -23.94 18.83 -32.37
C ARG A 138 -23.96 18.01 -33.66
N MET A 139 -24.06 18.67 -34.82
CA MET A 139 -24.11 18.02 -36.13
C MET A 139 -22.92 18.45 -36.99
N ILE A 140 -22.12 17.49 -37.45
CA ILE A 140 -21.00 17.72 -38.38
C ILE A 140 -21.14 16.78 -39.57
N ILE A 141 -20.92 17.31 -40.78
CA ILE A 141 -20.87 16.56 -42.03
C ILE A 141 -19.53 16.84 -42.73
N PHE A 142 -18.80 15.78 -43.06
CA PHE A 142 -17.51 15.84 -43.71
C PHE A 142 -17.64 15.68 -45.22
N TYR A 143 -16.95 16.56 -45.95
CA TYR A 143 -16.86 16.57 -47.41
C TYR A 143 -15.39 16.54 -47.84
N ASN A 144 -15.09 15.86 -48.96
CA ASN A 144 -13.76 15.90 -49.59
C ASN A 144 -13.59 17.17 -50.45
N HIS A 145 -12.45 17.27 -51.13
CA HIS A 145 -12.12 18.37 -52.03
C HIS A 145 -13.12 18.60 -53.18
N ARG A 146 -13.89 17.57 -53.59
CA ARG A 146 -14.95 17.65 -54.62
C ARG A 146 -16.35 17.92 -54.06
N TRP A 147 -16.47 18.08 -52.75
CA TRP A 147 -17.76 18.15 -52.05
C TRP A 147 -18.59 16.87 -52.12
N ASP A 148 -17.93 15.72 -52.25
CA ASP A 148 -18.56 14.41 -52.04
C ASP A 148 -18.72 14.15 -50.55
N PHE A 149 -19.88 13.61 -50.16
CA PHE A 149 -20.17 13.25 -48.78
C PHE A 149 -19.28 12.10 -48.33
N ILE A 150 -18.57 12.30 -47.21
CA ILE A 150 -17.67 11.29 -46.62
C ILE A 150 -18.32 10.62 -45.41
N GLY A 151 -19.03 11.39 -44.59
CA GLY A 151 -19.68 10.88 -43.39
C GLY A 151 -20.13 12.00 -42.45
N SER A 152 -20.95 11.64 -41.48
CA SER A 152 -21.28 12.51 -40.33
C SER A 152 -20.35 12.24 -39.13
N LYS A 153 -20.33 13.17 -38.16
CA LYS A 153 -19.68 13.00 -36.84
C LYS A 153 -19.98 11.62 -36.23
N GLN A 154 -21.23 11.20 -36.33
CA GLN A 154 -21.70 9.94 -35.74
C GLN A 154 -21.23 8.72 -36.54
N SER A 155 -21.26 8.78 -37.87
CA SER A 155 -20.79 7.66 -38.72
C SER A 155 -19.27 7.47 -38.67
N LEU A 156 -18.51 8.52 -38.33
CA LEU A 156 -17.05 8.52 -38.26
C LEU A 156 -16.52 8.52 -36.82
N MET A 157 -17.38 8.27 -35.82
CA MET A 157 -17.06 8.46 -34.41
C MET A 157 -15.81 7.70 -33.98
N ASP A 158 -15.68 6.43 -34.34
CA ASP A 158 -14.53 5.60 -33.96
C ASP A 158 -13.21 6.16 -34.52
N GLN A 159 -13.25 6.63 -35.77
CA GLN A 159 -12.11 7.27 -36.43
C GLN A 159 -11.76 8.60 -35.76
N LEU A 160 -12.77 9.42 -35.43
CA LEU A 160 -12.56 10.72 -34.78
C LEU A 160 -11.94 10.56 -33.39
N VAL A 161 -12.42 9.62 -32.58
CA VAL A 161 -11.82 9.28 -31.27
C VAL A 161 -10.36 8.87 -31.45
N ASN A 162 -10.07 7.96 -32.39
CA ASN A 162 -8.71 7.47 -32.61
C ASN A 162 -7.73 8.55 -33.15
N ILE A 163 -8.21 9.47 -33.99
CA ILE A 163 -7.37 10.52 -34.57
C ILE A 163 -7.08 11.61 -33.52
N THR A 164 -8.08 11.97 -32.73
CA THR A 164 -8.03 13.19 -31.90
C THR A 164 -7.77 12.93 -30.42
N ASN A 165 -7.93 11.68 -29.97
CA ASN A 165 -7.93 11.30 -28.55
C ASN A 165 -8.98 12.05 -27.71
N ILE A 166 -10.04 12.57 -28.34
CA ILE A 166 -11.17 13.19 -27.65
C ILE A 166 -12.14 12.08 -27.26
N ASP A 167 -12.62 12.12 -26.02
CA ASP A 167 -13.56 11.14 -25.48
C ASP A 167 -14.85 11.09 -26.30
N ARG A 168 -15.37 9.89 -26.54
CA ARG A 168 -16.63 9.70 -27.29
C ARG A 168 -17.77 10.51 -26.68
N SER A 169 -17.85 10.56 -25.36
CA SER A 169 -18.87 11.32 -24.63
C SER A 169 -18.84 12.81 -25.00
N VAL A 170 -17.65 13.41 -25.10
CA VAL A 170 -17.46 14.82 -25.47
C VAL A 170 -17.82 15.07 -26.93
N LEU A 171 -17.45 14.15 -27.84
CA LEU A 171 -17.82 14.29 -29.25
C LEU A 171 -19.33 14.15 -29.49
N VAL A 172 -20.04 13.43 -28.62
CA VAL A 172 -21.50 13.32 -28.66
C VAL A 172 -22.17 14.53 -28.02
N ASP A 173 -21.67 14.98 -26.86
CA ASP A 173 -22.23 16.09 -26.11
C ASP A 173 -21.14 16.96 -25.49
N ALA A 174 -20.97 18.17 -26.03
CA ALA A 174 -20.00 19.13 -25.51
C ALA A 174 -20.35 19.64 -24.09
N SER A 175 -21.59 19.44 -23.60
CA SER A 175 -21.97 19.88 -22.25
C SER A 175 -21.17 19.19 -21.14
N VAL A 176 -20.61 18.01 -21.42
CA VAL A 176 -19.81 17.23 -20.45
C VAL A 176 -18.37 17.74 -20.29
N LEU A 177 -17.96 18.76 -21.06
CA LEU A 177 -16.59 19.32 -21.04
C LEU A 177 -16.13 19.72 -19.64
N SER A 178 -17.04 20.22 -18.79
CA SER A 178 -16.74 20.61 -17.41
C SER A 178 -16.35 19.43 -16.51
N THR A 179 -16.73 18.21 -16.86
CA THR A 179 -16.39 16.99 -16.12
C THR A 179 -15.03 16.40 -16.53
N VAL A 180 -14.48 16.86 -17.66
CA VAL A 180 -13.20 16.39 -18.19
C VAL A 180 -12.04 17.18 -17.58
N PRO A 181 -10.99 16.50 -17.08
CA PRO A 181 -9.87 17.19 -16.45
C PRO A 181 -9.21 18.23 -17.37
N VAL A 182 -8.83 19.37 -16.80
CA VAL A 182 -8.18 20.47 -17.52
C VAL A 182 -6.95 19.98 -18.29
N GLY A 183 -6.09 19.17 -17.66
CA GLY A 183 -4.91 18.60 -18.31
C GLY A 183 -5.24 17.75 -19.53
N ARG A 184 -6.33 16.96 -19.49
CA ARG A 184 -6.78 16.15 -20.64
C ARG A 184 -7.28 17.02 -21.78
N ARG A 185 -8.07 18.06 -21.47
CA ARG A 185 -8.54 19.05 -22.45
C ARG A 185 -7.39 19.77 -23.13
N MET A 186 -6.34 20.15 -22.38
CA MET A 186 -5.11 20.72 -22.94
C MET A 186 -4.41 19.74 -23.89
N GLY A 187 -4.38 18.45 -23.54
CA GLY A 187 -3.78 17.39 -24.35
C GLY A 187 -4.38 17.24 -25.74
N TRP A 188 -5.66 17.55 -25.94
CA TRP A 188 -6.31 17.54 -27.27
C TRP A 188 -5.70 18.55 -28.26
N ALA A 189 -5.02 19.57 -27.74
CA ALA A 189 -4.35 20.59 -28.52
C ALA A 189 -2.85 20.32 -28.71
N ALA A 190 -2.27 19.35 -27.99
CA ALA A 190 -0.82 19.10 -27.97
C ALA A 190 -0.21 18.78 -29.34
N LYS A 191 -0.97 18.11 -30.23
CA LYS A 191 -0.52 17.76 -31.60
C LYS A 191 -0.98 18.76 -32.67
N ARG A 192 -1.63 19.85 -32.26
CA ARG A 192 -2.19 20.86 -33.18
C ARG A 192 -1.22 22.02 -33.36
N GLN A 193 -1.28 22.64 -34.52
CA GLN A 193 -0.42 23.72 -34.96
C GLN A 193 -1.25 24.95 -35.30
N THR A 194 -0.71 26.11 -34.96
CA THR A 194 -1.30 27.41 -35.27
C THR A 194 -0.32 28.25 -36.07
N THR A 195 -0.85 29.18 -36.88
CA THR A 195 -0.01 30.07 -37.69
C THR A 195 0.61 31.18 -36.83
N ARG A 196 -0.19 31.76 -35.92
CA ARG A 196 0.31 32.68 -34.88
C ARG A 196 0.52 31.90 -33.59
N VAL A 197 1.52 32.28 -32.81
CA VAL A 197 1.84 31.57 -31.56
C VAL A 197 0.75 31.82 -30.50
N GLU A 198 0.13 33.00 -30.49
CA GLU A 198 -0.94 33.37 -29.57
C GLU A 198 -2.22 32.55 -29.80
N ASP A 199 -2.47 32.14 -31.05
CA ASP A 199 -3.64 31.33 -31.40
C ASP A 199 -3.63 29.97 -30.68
N ALA A 200 -2.46 29.47 -30.25
CA ALA A 200 -2.38 28.25 -29.44
C ALA A 200 -3.13 28.39 -28.10
N ALA A 201 -3.36 29.62 -27.65
CA ALA A 201 -4.22 29.94 -26.51
C ALA A 201 -5.64 30.29 -26.96
N TYR A 202 -5.79 31.18 -27.94
CA TYR A 202 -7.10 31.73 -28.32
C TYR A 202 -8.04 30.67 -28.92
N CYS A 203 -7.50 29.63 -29.57
CA CYS A 203 -8.32 28.53 -30.08
C CYS A 203 -8.91 27.60 -28.99
N LEU A 204 -8.56 27.81 -27.72
CA LEU A 204 -8.99 26.99 -26.58
C LEU A 204 -9.99 27.69 -25.67
N LEU A 205 -10.29 28.98 -25.90
CA LEU A 205 -11.16 29.78 -25.01
C LEU A 205 -12.50 29.11 -24.76
N GLY A 206 -13.16 28.62 -25.81
CA GLY A 206 -14.45 27.93 -25.67
C GLY A 206 -14.37 26.52 -25.09
N ILE A 207 -13.24 25.82 -25.24
CA ILE A 207 -13.03 24.49 -24.62
C ILE A 207 -12.97 24.62 -23.09
N PHE A 208 -12.51 25.77 -22.59
CA PHE A 208 -12.38 26.05 -21.17
C PHE A 208 -13.41 27.01 -20.62
N ASP A 209 -14.31 27.54 -21.45
CA ASP A 209 -15.33 28.53 -21.08
C ASP A 209 -14.73 29.76 -20.38
N VAL A 210 -13.73 30.37 -21.02
CA VAL A 210 -13.04 31.57 -20.51
C VAL A 210 -13.01 32.67 -21.56
N ASN A 211 -13.00 33.92 -21.11
CA ASN A 211 -12.85 35.09 -21.97
C ASN A 211 -11.58 35.86 -21.64
N MET A 212 -10.88 36.33 -22.67
CA MET A 212 -9.70 37.19 -22.50
C MET A 212 -9.51 38.12 -23.72
N PRO A 213 -8.85 39.28 -23.54
CA PRO A 213 -8.48 40.16 -24.65
C PRO A 213 -7.44 39.54 -25.60
N MET A 214 -7.63 39.73 -26.91
CA MET A 214 -6.69 39.30 -27.95
C MET A 214 -5.58 40.33 -28.15
N ILE A 215 -4.36 39.98 -27.76
CA ILE A 215 -3.17 40.83 -27.84
C ILE A 215 -2.13 40.14 -28.74
N TYR A 216 -2.31 40.26 -30.05
CA TYR A 216 -1.33 39.73 -31.01
C TYR A 216 0.01 40.47 -30.89
N GLY A 217 1.11 39.71 -30.81
CA GLY A 217 2.46 40.21 -30.55
C GLY A 217 2.94 39.95 -29.12
N GLU A 218 2.10 39.42 -28.23
CA GLU A 218 2.51 39.03 -26.87
C GLU A 218 3.26 37.70 -26.80
N GLY A 219 3.30 36.94 -27.90
CA GLY A 219 4.00 35.67 -28.00
C GLY A 219 3.39 34.58 -27.10
N GLY A 220 4.25 33.72 -26.53
CA GLY A 220 3.81 32.64 -25.64
C GLY A 220 3.14 33.09 -24.34
N LYS A 221 3.15 34.39 -24.01
CA LYS A 221 2.43 34.94 -22.85
C LYS A 221 0.92 34.74 -22.94
N ALA A 222 0.38 34.68 -24.17
CA ALA A 222 -1.04 34.38 -24.40
C ALA A 222 -1.46 33.06 -23.73
N PHE A 223 -0.62 32.03 -23.80
CA PHE A 223 -0.91 30.71 -23.22
C PHE A 223 -0.79 30.69 -21.69
N ILE A 224 0.05 31.56 -21.11
CA ILE A 224 0.08 31.77 -19.66
C ILE A 224 -1.21 32.45 -19.20
N ARG A 225 -1.62 33.53 -19.87
CA ARG A 225 -2.88 34.24 -19.57
C ARG A 225 -4.12 33.35 -19.70
N LEU A 226 -4.11 32.40 -20.64
CA LEU A 226 -5.16 31.38 -20.72
C LEU A 226 -5.21 30.53 -19.45
N GLN A 227 -4.07 30.00 -19.00
CA GLN A 227 -4.01 29.19 -17.78
C GLN A 227 -4.36 30.01 -16.53
N GLU A 228 -4.00 31.29 -16.49
CA GLU A 228 -4.45 32.22 -15.45
C GLU A 228 -5.97 32.38 -15.45
N ALA A 229 -6.59 32.60 -16.61
CA ALA A 229 -8.05 32.69 -16.74
C ALA A 229 -8.75 31.39 -16.31
N ILE A 230 -8.19 30.22 -16.67
CA ILE A 230 -8.71 28.91 -16.25
C ILE A 230 -8.59 28.73 -14.73
N ALA A 231 -7.45 29.09 -14.15
CA ALA A 231 -7.22 28.93 -12.72
C ALA A 231 -8.17 29.80 -11.87
N LEU A 232 -8.76 30.85 -12.45
CA LEU A 232 -9.79 31.68 -11.80
C LEU A 232 -11.19 31.07 -11.87
N THR A 233 -11.45 30.09 -12.74
CA THR A 233 -12.78 29.47 -12.92
C THR A 233 -12.87 28.05 -12.38
N THR A 234 -11.75 27.36 -12.13
CA THR A 234 -11.71 25.99 -11.62
C THR A 234 -10.57 25.72 -10.63
N ASN A 235 -10.79 24.76 -9.72
CA ASN A 235 -9.77 24.25 -8.78
C ASN A 235 -9.13 22.93 -9.27
N ASP A 236 -9.33 22.56 -10.53
CA ASP A 236 -8.76 21.34 -11.11
C ASP A 236 -7.23 21.45 -11.23
N LEU A 237 -6.52 20.78 -10.32
CA LEU A 237 -5.05 20.78 -10.26
C LEU A 237 -4.39 20.02 -11.42
N SER A 238 -5.14 19.28 -12.25
CA SER A 238 -4.60 18.68 -13.49
C SER A 238 -4.09 19.74 -14.47
N LEU A 239 -4.45 21.02 -14.28
CA LEU A 239 -3.82 22.18 -14.94
C LEU A 239 -2.29 22.18 -14.83
N PHE A 240 -1.74 21.61 -13.76
CA PHE A 240 -0.29 21.56 -13.52
C PHE A 240 0.39 20.27 -14.00
N ALA A 241 -0.35 19.33 -14.60
CA ALA A 241 0.11 17.97 -14.96
C ALA A 241 0.94 17.88 -16.26
N TRP A 242 1.54 18.98 -16.71
CA TRP A 242 2.32 19.05 -17.94
C TRP A 242 3.78 18.56 -17.76
N SER A 243 4.44 18.11 -18.83
CA SER A 243 5.84 17.66 -18.86
C SER A 243 6.70 18.43 -19.89
N ASP A 244 8.04 18.31 -19.84
CA ASP A 244 8.94 18.84 -20.89
C ASP A 244 9.99 17.76 -21.22
N GLU A 245 9.95 17.24 -22.45
CA GLU A 245 10.79 16.12 -22.93
C GLU A 245 12.25 16.51 -23.17
N SER A 246 12.62 17.80 -23.03
CA SER A 246 13.96 18.29 -23.36
C SER A 246 14.63 19.07 -22.23
N PRO A 247 15.02 18.43 -21.10
CA PRO A 247 15.91 19.06 -20.15
C PRO A 247 17.29 19.19 -20.78
N ASN A 248 17.56 20.33 -21.43
CA ASN A 248 18.94 20.70 -21.75
C ASN A 248 19.71 20.75 -20.42
N PRO A 249 20.76 19.92 -20.20
CA PRO A 249 21.46 19.82 -18.91
C PRO A 249 22.07 21.14 -18.42
N TRP A 250 22.14 22.14 -19.30
CA TRP A 250 22.74 23.44 -19.09
C TRP A 250 21.74 24.59 -18.99
N HIS A 251 20.41 24.34 -19.05
CA HIS A 251 19.37 25.37 -18.90
C HIS A 251 18.67 25.28 -17.53
N GLN A 252 18.26 26.45 -17.03
CA GLN A 252 17.77 26.72 -15.67
C GLN A 252 16.90 25.60 -15.06
N SER A 253 17.31 25.11 -13.89
CA SER A 253 16.68 24.03 -13.11
C SER A 253 15.28 24.37 -12.57
N TYR A 254 14.79 25.59 -12.81
CA TYR A 254 13.61 26.17 -12.21
C TYR A 254 12.67 26.72 -13.28
N GLN A 255 11.43 26.27 -13.27
CA GLN A 255 10.39 26.73 -14.18
C GLN A 255 9.20 27.32 -13.41
N GLY A 256 8.41 28.16 -14.08
CA GLY A 256 7.12 28.61 -13.56
C GLY A 256 6.14 27.44 -13.42
N ILE A 257 5.07 27.64 -12.66
CA ILE A 257 4.07 26.59 -12.42
C ILE A 257 3.21 26.27 -13.65
N PHE A 258 3.02 27.24 -14.55
CA PHE A 258 2.25 27.11 -15.78
C PHE A 258 3.10 26.64 -16.97
N ALA A 259 2.48 25.88 -17.87
CA ALA A 259 3.09 25.42 -19.11
C ALA A 259 3.30 26.58 -20.10
N ARG A 260 4.23 26.42 -21.04
CA ARG A 260 4.52 27.40 -22.11
C ARG A 260 3.77 27.11 -23.40
N SER A 261 3.32 25.87 -23.62
CA SER A 261 2.50 25.50 -24.77
C SER A 261 1.66 24.24 -24.50
N PRO A 262 0.62 23.99 -25.31
CA PRO A 262 -0.17 22.75 -25.22
C PRO A 262 0.63 21.47 -25.44
N VAL A 263 1.76 21.52 -26.16
CA VAL A 263 2.62 20.36 -26.44
C VAL A 263 3.06 19.66 -25.15
N GLN A 264 3.25 20.43 -24.09
CA GLN A 264 3.64 19.93 -22.77
C GLN A 264 2.54 19.09 -22.08
N PHE A 265 1.34 18.99 -22.64
CA PHE A 265 0.26 18.12 -22.15
C PHE A 265 0.05 16.88 -23.04
N SER A 266 1.02 16.51 -23.88
CA SER A 266 0.94 15.35 -24.80
C SER A 266 0.57 14.04 -24.09
N ASP A 267 1.05 13.86 -22.86
CA ASP A 267 0.84 12.64 -22.06
C ASP A 267 -0.48 12.63 -21.28
N CYS A 268 -1.25 13.73 -21.32
CA CYS A 268 -2.47 13.89 -20.54
C CYS A 268 -3.73 13.32 -21.22
N HIS A 269 -3.62 12.62 -22.33
CA HIS A 269 -4.78 12.13 -23.11
C HIS A 269 -5.65 11.11 -22.36
N LEU A 270 -5.11 10.44 -21.33
CA LEU A 270 -5.84 9.48 -20.49
C LEU A 270 -6.10 10.01 -19.07
N LEU A 271 -5.95 11.31 -18.81
CA LEU A 271 -5.99 11.84 -17.45
C LEU A 271 -7.42 11.89 -16.86
N GLU A 272 -7.68 11.28 -15.70
CA GLU A 272 -8.97 11.28 -15.00
C GLU A 272 -8.86 11.95 -13.62
N ASN A 273 -9.89 12.68 -13.18
CA ASN A 273 -9.94 13.20 -11.82
C ASN A 273 -10.32 12.08 -10.84
N VAL A 274 -9.67 12.05 -9.66
CA VAL A 274 -9.93 11.02 -8.64
C VAL A 274 -11.19 11.33 -7.83
N HIS A 275 -11.55 12.61 -7.74
CA HIS A 275 -12.75 13.12 -7.07
C HIS A 275 -13.42 14.15 -7.98
N ASP A 276 -14.71 14.41 -7.76
CA ASP A 276 -15.37 15.54 -8.41
C ASP A 276 -14.69 16.85 -7.96
N PRO A 277 -14.16 17.67 -8.88
CA PRO A 277 -13.58 18.98 -8.54
C PRO A 277 -14.52 19.90 -7.77
N LEU A 278 -15.85 19.69 -7.88
CA LEU A 278 -16.89 20.44 -7.18
C LEU A 278 -17.14 19.95 -5.75
N GLU A 279 -16.82 18.69 -5.42
CA GLU A 279 -17.08 18.10 -4.08
C GLU A 279 -15.94 18.32 -3.08
N TYR A 280 -14.69 18.47 -3.52
CA TYR A 280 -13.51 18.65 -2.64
C TYR A 280 -13.32 20.09 -2.10
N ASN A 281 -14.43 20.83 -2.05
CA ASN A 281 -14.46 22.26 -1.89
C ASN A 281 -14.13 22.70 -0.45
N THR A 282 -12.94 23.28 -0.23
CA THR A 282 -12.78 24.31 0.81
C THR A 282 -11.82 25.47 0.50
N ARG A 283 -10.96 25.47 -0.54
CA ARG A 283 -9.88 26.47 -0.64
C ARG A 283 -9.64 26.97 -2.07
N SER A 284 -9.85 28.27 -2.30
CA SER A 284 -9.74 28.96 -3.58
C SER A 284 -8.29 29.18 -4.03
N LEU A 285 -8.04 29.04 -5.35
CA LEU A 285 -6.79 29.42 -5.99
C LEU A 285 -6.75 30.93 -6.28
N ALA A 286 -5.64 31.60 -5.94
CA ALA A 286 -5.41 33.02 -6.21
C ALA A 286 -4.16 33.23 -7.08
N ILE A 287 -4.23 34.23 -7.96
CA ILE A 287 -3.08 34.66 -8.78
C ILE A 287 -2.51 35.93 -8.16
N THR A 288 -1.22 35.92 -7.89
CA THR A 288 -0.48 37.00 -7.22
C THR A 288 0.71 37.44 -8.09
N ASN A 289 1.32 38.57 -7.76
CA ASN A 289 2.57 39.00 -8.39
C ASN A 289 3.77 38.05 -8.13
N ARG A 290 3.62 37.05 -7.25
CA ARG A 290 4.62 36.03 -6.94
C ARG A 290 4.33 34.67 -7.59
N GLY A 291 3.21 34.53 -8.30
CA GLY A 291 2.74 33.28 -8.88
C GLY A 291 1.38 32.88 -8.32
N VAL A 292 1.17 31.58 -8.15
CA VAL A 292 -0.13 31.03 -7.72
C VAL A 292 -0.09 30.72 -6.23
N GLU A 293 -1.12 31.15 -5.51
CA GLU A 293 -1.33 30.88 -4.09
C GLU A 293 -2.59 30.02 -3.89
N PHE A 294 -2.42 28.87 -3.26
CA PHE A 294 -3.50 27.99 -2.84
C PHE A 294 -3.01 27.09 -1.71
N GLN A 295 -3.94 26.50 -0.97
CA GLN A 295 -3.61 25.61 0.13
C GLN A 295 -3.64 24.15 -0.35
N THR A 296 -2.55 23.44 -0.15
CA THR A 296 -2.41 22.02 -0.50
C THR A 296 -1.49 21.29 0.48
N SER A 297 -1.54 19.96 0.46
CA SER A 297 -0.63 19.10 1.23
C SER A 297 0.57 18.72 0.39
N LEU A 298 1.76 18.98 0.91
CA LEU A 298 3.03 18.61 0.27
C LEU A 298 3.67 17.44 0.99
N GLN A 299 4.16 16.46 0.24
CA GLN A 299 4.96 15.36 0.78
C GLN A 299 6.44 15.64 0.55
N SER A 300 7.26 15.65 1.59
CA SER A 300 8.71 15.84 1.43
C SER A 300 9.38 14.60 0.82
N ASP A 301 10.07 14.76 -0.30
CA ASP A 301 11.02 13.78 -0.85
C ASP A 301 12.42 14.08 -0.29
N ARG A 302 12.70 13.50 0.88
CA ARG A 302 13.91 13.78 1.66
C ARG A 302 15.19 13.29 1.00
N GLU A 303 15.12 12.39 0.01
CA GLU A 303 16.30 11.89 -0.72
C GLU A 303 16.81 12.92 -1.74
N ASN A 304 15.92 13.74 -2.32
CA ASN A 304 16.26 14.74 -3.35
C ASN A 304 16.21 16.20 -2.88
N GLY A 305 15.66 16.45 -1.67
CA GLY A 305 15.40 17.81 -1.17
C GLY A 305 14.15 18.47 -1.75
N ASP A 306 13.32 17.69 -2.45
CA ASP A 306 12.11 18.14 -3.14
C ASP A 306 10.86 17.97 -2.26
N TYR A 307 9.78 18.60 -2.68
CA TYR A 307 8.43 18.45 -2.17
C TYR A 307 7.53 17.97 -3.32
N LEU A 308 6.74 16.94 -3.09
CA LEU A 308 5.75 16.42 -4.03
C LEU A 308 4.40 17.07 -3.75
N MET A 309 3.80 17.63 -4.79
CA MET A 309 2.44 18.17 -4.78
C MET A 309 1.54 17.26 -5.62
N PHE A 310 0.60 16.58 -4.97
CA PHE A 310 -0.37 15.72 -5.66
C PHE A 310 -1.44 16.56 -6.35
N LEU A 311 -1.76 16.19 -7.59
CA LEU A 311 -2.70 16.91 -8.45
C LEU A 311 -4.11 16.29 -8.44
N HIS A 312 -4.36 15.29 -7.57
CA HIS A 312 -5.66 14.61 -7.42
C HIS A 312 -6.27 14.04 -8.73
N CYS A 313 -5.41 13.65 -9.66
CA CYS A 313 -5.78 13.11 -10.96
C CYS A 313 -4.84 11.94 -11.34
N ARG A 314 -5.27 11.04 -12.22
CA ARG A 314 -4.62 9.74 -12.53
C ARG A 314 -4.61 9.45 -14.03
N GLN A 315 -3.84 8.46 -14.49
CA GLN A 315 -3.96 7.95 -15.86
C GLN A 315 -5.04 6.85 -15.94
N GLY A 316 -5.92 6.89 -16.93
CA GLY A 316 -7.08 5.97 -17.06
C GLY A 316 -6.69 4.51 -17.28
N THR A 317 -5.45 4.24 -17.73
CA THR A 317 -4.86 2.89 -17.85
C THR A 317 -4.00 2.49 -16.65
N ALA A 318 -3.72 3.41 -15.73
CA ALA A 318 -2.91 3.12 -14.56
C ALA A 318 -3.68 2.15 -13.65
N GLY A 319 -3.02 1.03 -13.36
CA GLY A 319 -3.46 0.12 -12.31
C GLY A 319 -3.42 0.83 -10.97
N TYR A 320 -4.11 0.27 -9.99
CA TYR A 320 -3.97 0.77 -8.64
C TYR A 320 -2.56 0.48 -8.12
N GLY A 321 -1.92 1.49 -7.54
CA GLY A 321 -0.58 1.34 -6.97
C GLY A 321 -0.55 0.31 -5.82
N PRO A 322 0.66 -0.07 -5.36
CA PRO A 322 0.87 -1.05 -4.31
C PRO A 322 0.23 -0.73 -2.95
N SER A 323 -0.32 0.47 -2.78
CA SER A 323 -0.69 1.03 -1.49
C SER A 323 -2.17 1.17 -1.17
N GLY A 324 -3.10 0.78 -2.03
CA GLY A 324 -4.49 1.19 -1.81
C GLY A 324 -4.83 2.50 -2.55
N GLU A 325 -3.84 3.37 -2.69
CA GLU A 325 -3.99 4.70 -3.27
C GLU A 325 -4.20 4.61 -4.79
N VAL A 326 -5.11 5.46 -5.26
CA VAL A 326 -5.20 5.77 -6.69
C VAL A 326 -3.85 6.37 -7.08
N GLU A 327 -3.19 5.83 -8.10
CA GLU A 327 -1.95 6.41 -8.63
C GLU A 327 -2.25 7.83 -9.09
N THR A 328 -1.97 8.77 -8.20
CA THR A 328 -2.21 10.19 -8.46
C THR A 328 -0.93 10.80 -8.99
N ILE A 329 -1.11 11.64 -9.99
CA ILE A 329 -0.05 12.41 -10.60
C ILE A 329 0.42 13.44 -9.57
N ALA A 330 1.73 13.55 -9.41
CA ALA A 330 2.36 14.57 -8.57
C ALA A 330 3.44 15.33 -9.35
N ILE A 331 3.66 16.59 -8.96
CA ILE A 331 4.76 17.41 -9.45
C ILE A 331 5.77 17.66 -8.34
N ARG A 332 7.03 17.86 -8.75
CA ARG A 332 8.14 18.18 -7.86
C ARG A 332 8.29 19.70 -7.68
N LEU A 333 8.43 20.11 -6.43
CA LEU A 333 8.61 21.48 -6.00
C LEU A 333 9.86 21.60 -5.13
N LEU A 334 10.69 22.61 -5.35
CA LEU A 334 11.76 22.98 -4.43
C LEU A 334 11.26 24.11 -3.52
N LYS A 335 11.54 24.01 -2.22
CA LYS A 335 11.27 25.08 -1.27
C LYS A 335 12.34 26.17 -1.37
N THR A 336 11.89 27.41 -1.52
CA THR A 336 12.71 28.63 -1.50
C THR A 336 12.34 29.47 -0.28
N PRO A 337 13.12 30.50 0.09
CA PRO A 337 12.76 31.41 1.19
C PRO A 337 11.41 32.10 1.02
N ASN A 338 10.94 32.26 -0.21
CA ASN A 338 9.75 33.06 -0.55
C ASN A 338 8.57 32.21 -1.07
N GLY A 339 8.66 30.88 -1.04
CA GLY A 339 7.61 29.98 -1.55
C GLY A 339 8.17 28.70 -2.17
N PHE A 340 7.43 28.12 -3.10
CA PHE A 340 7.82 26.89 -3.81
C PHE A 340 8.00 27.17 -5.31
N ILE A 341 8.97 26.51 -5.93
CA ILE A 341 9.21 26.59 -7.38
C ILE A 341 9.19 25.20 -7.99
N ARG A 342 8.65 25.04 -9.19
CA ARG A 342 8.67 23.75 -9.87
C ARG A 342 10.10 23.37 -10.21
N HIS A 343 10.53 22.21 -9.71
CA HIS A 343 11.87 21.69 -9.88
C HIS A 343 11.80 20.41 -10.70
N ARG A 344 12.43 20.44 -11.88
CA ARG A 344 12.30 19.44 -12.95
C ARG A 344 10.88 19.40 -13.57
N SER A 345 10.85 19.21 -14.88
CA SER A 345 9.63 19.22 -15.70
C SER A 345 9.04 17.83 -15.89
N ASP A 346 9.66 16.77 -15.35
CA ASP A 346 9.10 15.43 -15.39
C ASP A 346 7.84 15.36 -14.51
N VAL A 347 6.78 14.81 -15.10
CA VAL A 347 5.63 14.32 -14.33
C VAL A 347 6.05 12.96 -13.79
N VAL A 348 6.10 12.82 -12.46
CA VAL A 348 6.57 11.57 -11.85
C VAL A 348 5.47 10.51 -12.02
N PHE A 349 5.57 9.73 -13.09
CA PHE A 349 4.85 8.47 -13.22
C PHE A 349 5.40 7.50 -12.18
N HIS A 350 4.54 6.94 -11.34
CA HIS A 350 4.94 6.04 -10.27
C HIS A 350 5.32 4.63 -10.77
N ASP A 351 5.84 4.47 -12.01
CA ASP A 351 6.26 3.17 -12.53
C ASP A 351 7.78 2.97 -12.37
N LEU A 352 8.18 2.97 -11.10
CA LEU A 352 9.57 2.87 -10.65
C LEU A 352 10.03 1.42 -10.46
N THR A 353 9.32 0.37 -10.87
CA THR A 353 9.68 -0.98 -10.39
C THR A 353 11.11 -1.40 -10.80
N ILE A 354 11.49 -1.24 -12.06
CA ILE A 354 12.84 -1.63 -12.55
C ILE A 354 13.91 -0.65 -12.05
N VAL A 355 13.66 0.66 -12.12
CA VAL A 355 14.61 1.68 -11.65
C VAL A 355 14.80 1.60 -10.13
N ARG A 356 13.73 1.38 -9.36
CA ARG A 356 13.78 1.15 -7.91
C ARG A 356 14.50 -0.14 -7.57
N ILE A 357 14.25 -1.24 -8.30
CA ILE A 357 15.02 -2.48 -8.14
C ILE A 357 16.49 -2.22 -8.42
N PHE A 358 16.84 -1.49 -9.50
CA PHE A 358 18.21 -1.16 -9.83
C PHE A 358 18.88 -0.25 -8.80
N LEU A 359 18.20 0.80 -8.33
CA LEU A 359 18.70 1.73 -7.31
C LEU A 359 18.84 1.04 -5.95
N GLN A 360 17.87 0.20 -5.55
CA GLN A 360 17.97 -0.64 -4.35
C GLN A 360 19.11 -1.65 -4.48
N TRP A 361 19.24 -2.28 -5.64
CA TRP A 361 20.35 -3.16 -5.95
C TRP A 361 21.69 -2.47 -5.83
N HIS A 362 21.84 -1.31 -6.45
CA HIS A 362 23.07 -0.52 -6.45
C HIS A 362 23.44 -0.07 -5.03
N ARG A 363 22.47 0.39 -4.21
CA ARG A 363 22.76 0.90 -2.85
C ARG A 363 23.29 -0.17 -1.90
N LEU A 364 22.92 -1.44 -2.08
CA LEU A 364 23.30 -2.56 -1.21
C LEU A 364 24.20 -3.59 -1.93
N ARG A 365 24.77 -3.26 -3.10
CA ARG A 365 25.58 -4.21 -3.90
C ARG A 365 26.85 -4.69 -3.19
N HIS A 366 27.32 -3.91 -2.21
CA HIS A 366 28.52 -4.22 -1.42
C HIS A 366 28.24 -5.14 -0.23
N VAL A 367 26.97 -5.37 0.13
CA VAL A 367 26.60 -6.33 1.19
C VAL A 367 26.53 -7.73 0.58
N PRO A 368 27.24 -8.73 1.14
CA PRO A 368 27.29 -10.07 0.57
C PRO A 368 25.93 -10.79 0.68
N GLY A 369 25.59 -11.62 -0.30
CA GLY A 369 24.37 -12.43 -0.30
C GLY A 369 24.08 -13.04 -1.66
N PRO A 370 23.08 -13.93 -1.78
CA PRO A 370 22.69 -14.50 -3.06
C PRO A 370 22.18 -13.44 -4.04
N PHE A 371 22.61 -13.54 -5.31
CA PHE A 371 22.20 -12.58 -6.34
C PHE A 371 20.68 -12.49 -6.52
N LEU A 372 19.95 -13.62 -6.53
CA LEU A 372 18.49 -13.61 -6.70
C LEU A 372 17.78 -12.89 -5.55
N ASN A 373 18.23 -13.07 -4.30
CA ASN A 373 17.71 -12.34 -3.14
C ASN A 373 17.91 -10.83 -3.29
N SER A 374 18.99 -10.39 -3.94
CA SER A 374 19.26 -8.97 -4.16
C SER A 374 18.27 -8.30 -5.14
N LEU A 375 17.51 -9.09 -5.90
CA LEU A 375 16.54 -8.61 -6.88
C LEU A 375 15.09 -8.82 -6.45
N THR A 376 14.81 -9.83 -5.62
CA THR A 376 13.44 -10.18 -5.24
C THR A 376 13.35 -10.89 -3.89
N SER A 377 12.26 -10.62 -3.15
CA SER A 377 11.91 -11.36 -1.93
C SER A 377 11.20 -12.70 -2.21
N LEU A 378 10.89 -13.03 -3.46
CA LEU A 378 10.20 -14.29 -3.82
C LEU A 378 10.99 -15.55 -3.43
N VAL A 379 12.32 -15.46 -3.34
CA VAL A 379 13.15 -16.57 -2.85
C VAL A 379 12.84 -16.89 -1.39
N GLN A 380 12.65 -15.85 -0.56
CA GLN A 380 12.29 -16.00 0.84
C GLN A 380 10.90 -16.61 0.97
N VAL A 381 9.93 -16.11 0.20
CA VAL A 381 8.56 -16.68 0.15
C VAL A 381 8.58 -18.16 -0.21
N LYS A 382 9.33 -18.56 -1.23
CA LYS A 382 9.47 -19.97 -1.59
C LYS A 382 9.99 -20.81 -0.41
N LYS A 383 11.00 -20.31 0.30
CA LYS A 383 11.61 -21.02 1.44
C LYS A 383 10.69 -21.13 2.66
N VAL A 384 9.79 -20.16 2.85
CA VAL A 384 8.71 -20.22 3.83
C VAL A 384 7.73 -21.34 3.48
N TYR A 385 7.26 -21.41 2.23
CA TYR A 385 6.33 -22.48 1.80
C TYR A 385 6.96 -23.88 1.83
N GLU A 386 8.28 -24.00 1.68
CA GLU A 386 9.01 -25.26 1.86
C GLU A 386 9.17 -25.68 3.34
N GLY A 387 8.79 -24.84 4.31
CA GLY A 387 8.83 -25.16 5.74
C GLY A 387 10.22 -25.15 6.38
N GLY A 388 11.25 -24.66 5.66
CA GLY A 388 12.67 -24.70 6.05
C GLY A 388 13.32 -23.32 6.16
N TYR A 389 12.53 -22.27 6.42
CA TYR A 389 12.99 -20.88 6.29
C TYR A 389 14.16 -20.52 7.22
N HIS A 390 14.08 -20.89 8.49
CA HIS A 390 15.16 -20.69 9.46
C HIS A 390 16.49 -21.38 9.07
N LEU A 391 16.45 -22.60 8.52
CA LEU A 391 17.66 -23.30 8.06
C LEU A 391 18.28 -22.61 6.84
N TYR A 392 17.44 -22.07 5.95
CA TYR A 392 17.90 -21.28 4.82
C TYR A 392 18.64 -20.03 5.28
N LEU A 393 18.04 -19.25 6.18
CA LEU A 393 18.66 -18.05 6.74
C LEU A 393 19.98 -18.36 7.48
N ASP A 394 20.00 -19.41 8.30
CA ASP A 394 21.21 -19.86 9.00
C ASP A 394 22.32 -20.33 8.04
N GLY A 395 21.97 -21.05 6.98
CA GLY A 395 22.90 -21.44 5.92
C GLY A 395 23.50 -20.22 5.20
N LEU A 396 22.70 -19.17 4.99
CA LEU A 396 23.19 -17.91 4.41
C LEU A 396 24.18 -17.21 5.36
N ALA A 397 23.86 -17.11 6.65
CA ALA A 397 24.76 -16.53 7.66
C ALA A 397 26.11 -17.26 7.71
N LYS A 398 26.08 -18.60 7.76
CA LYS A 398 27.29 -19.44 7.75
C LYS A 398 28.14 -19.27 6.49
N LYS A 399 27.51 -18.99 5.34
CA LYS A 399 28.21 -18.85 4.05
C LYS A 399 28.77 -17.44 3.80
N TYR A 400 28.01 -16.40 4.13
CA TYR A 400 28.32 -15.02 3.73
C TYR A 400 28.84 -14.15 4.88
N GLY A 401 28.76 -14.62 6.13
CA GLY A 401 29.27 -13.92 7.31
C GLY A 401 28.18 -13.24 8.14
N PRO A 402 28.56 -12.27 9.01
CA PRO A 402 27.69 -11.77 10.08
C PRO A 402 26.57 -10.82 9.60
N LEU A 403 26.67 -10.29 8.38
CA LEU A 403 25.62 -9.48 7.76
C LEU A 403 25.39 -9.95 6.32
N VAL A 404 24.17 -10.35 6.00
CA VAL A 404 23.84 -10.95 4.69
C VAL A 404 22.65 -10.25 4.06
N ARG A 405 22.74 -9.94 2.76
CA ARG A 405 21.62 -9.42 1.98
C ARG A 405 20.64 -10.53 1.64
N ILE A 406 19.41 -10.40 2.10
CA ILE A 406 18.34 -11.41 1.95
C ILE A 406 17.18 -10.93 1.09
N GLY A 407 17.09 -9.62 0.81
CA GLY A 407 16.10 -9.03 -0.10
C GLY A 407 16.63 -7.79 -0.85
N PRO A 408 15.79 -7.16 -1.69
CA PRO A 408 16.17 -5.97 -2.45
C PRO A 408 16.62 -4.80 -1.57
N ASN A 409 15.96 -4.59 -0.43
CA ASN A 409 16.26 -3.54 0.54
C ASN A 409 16.34 -4.09 1.97
N GLU A 410 16.79 -5.34 2.11
CA GLU A 410 16.70 -6.12 3.35
C GLU A 410 17.98 -6.91 3.58
N VAL A 411 18.51 -6.79 4.79
CA VAL A 411 19.71 -7.50 5.27
C VAL A 411 19.40 -8.20 6.58
N MET A 412 20.18 -9.23 6.91
CA MET A 412 20.00 -10.07 8.08
C MET A 412 21.30 -10.22 8.85
N PHE A 413 21.23 -10.20 10.17
CA PHE A 413 22.35 -10.47 11.08
C PHE A 413 22.04 -11.63 12.04
N SER A 414 23.05 -12.20 12.69
CA SER A 414 22.91 -13.42 13.53
C SER A 414 23.65 -13.34 14.88
N ASP A 415 23.97 -12.14 15.36
CA ASP A 415 24.64 -11.89 16.64
C ASP A 415 23.75 -11.11 17.65
N PRO A 416 23.84 -11.43 18.95
CA PRO A 416 23.04 -10.78 19.98
C PRO A 416 23.44 -9.31 20.22
N GLU A 417 24.71 -8.94 20.03
CA GLU A 417 25.21 -7.58 20.23
C GLU A 417 24.51 -6.59 19.30
N THR A 418 24.36 -6.96 18.03
CA THR A 418 23.62 -6.16 17.05
C THR A 418 22.15 -6.04 17.46
N LEU A 419 21.47 -7.14 17.81
CA LEU A 419 20.06 -7.08 18.26
C LEU A 419 19.86 -6.15 19.45
N GLN A 420 20.77 -6.23 20.43
CA GLN A 420 20.78 -5.36 21.60
C GLN A 420 20.90 -3.89 21.21
N ARG A 421 21.86 -3.57 20.34
CA ARG A 421 22.13 -2.22 19.85
C ARG A 421 20.92 -1.66 19.10
N LEU A 422 20.36 -2.42 18.16
CA LEU A 422 19.25 -1.98 17.32
C LEU A 422 17.96 -1.79 18.13
N SER A 423 17.74 -2.59 19.16
CA SER A 423 16.51 -2.56 19.99
C SER A 423 16.64 -1.77 21.30
N ALA A 424 17.80 -1.19 21.58
CA ALA A 424 18.03 -0.41 22.80
C ALA A 424 17.05 0.76 22.94
N ILE A 425 16.79 1.18 24.18
CA ILE A 425 15.81 2.24 24.51
C ILE A 425 16.10 3.55 23.77
N ARG A 426 17.39 3.90 23.61
CA ARG A 426 17.85 5.11 22.92
C ARG A 426 18.28 4.85 21.47
N SER A 427 18.02 3.66 20.93
CA SER A 427 18.37 3.33 19.56
C SER A 427 17.55 4.17 18.57
N PRO A 428 18.18 4.77 17.55
CA PRO A 428 17.49 5.52 16.50
C PRO A 428 16.77 4.61 15.50
N PHE A 429 17.01 3.29 15.53
CA PHE A 429 16.35 2.33 14.65
C PHE A 429 14.89 2.15 15.03
N THR A 430 13.97 2.18 14.07
CA THR A 430 12.53 1.98 14.32
C THR A 430 12.09 0.60 13.84
N LYS A 431 10.83 0.22 14.10
CA LYS A 431 10.23 -0.93 13.39
C LYS A 431 10.13 -0.63 11.89
N GLY A 432 10.27 -1.67 11.07
CA GLY A 432 10.11 -1.61 9.63
C GLY A 432 8.70 -2.00 9.13
N PRO A 433 8.44 -1.92 7.81
CA PRO A 433 7.17 -2.32 7.18
C PRO A 433 6.80 -3.79 7.41
N TRP A 434 7.75 -4.65 7.75
CA TRP A 434 7.52 -6.06 8.11
C TRP A 434 6.41 -6.21 9.17
N TYR A 435 6.38 -5.32 10.17
CA TYR A 435 5.40 -5.35 11.26
C TYR A 435 3.98 -5.03 10.80
N GLU A 436 3.81 -4.27 9.72
CA GLU A 436 2.49 -3.92 9.18
C GLU A 436 1.80 -5.14 8.56
N GLY A 437 2.57 -6.11 8.07
CA GLY A 437 2.05 -7.39 7.56
C GLY A 437 1.43 -8.28 8.63
N ALA A 438 1.71 -8.00 9.91
CA ALA A 438 1.18 -8.77 11.04
C ALA A 438 -0.19 -8.28 11.54
N ARG A 439 -0.81 -7.26 10.90
CA ARG A 439 -2.12 -6.73 11.30
C ARG A 439 -3.22 -7.80 11.24
N ALA A 440 -3.80 -8.11 12.39
CA ALA A 440 -4.94 -9.02 12.49
C ALA A 440 -6.25 -8.42 11.92
N VAL A 441 -6.45 -7.11 12.03
CA VAL A 441 -7.66 -6.42 11.56
C VAL A 441 -7.29 -5.39 10.48
N PRO A 442 -7.99 -5.39 9.32
CA PRO A 442 -7.84 -4.36 8.29
C PRO A 442 -7.87 -2.93 8.84
N GLY A 443 -6.85 -2.11 8.54
CA GLY A 443 -6.79 -0.70 8.94
C GLY A 443 -6.54 -0.42 10.43
N HIS A 444 -6.48 -1.44 11.29
CA HIS A 444 -6.31 -1.27 12.73
C HIS A 444 -5.04 -1.95 13.24
N ASP A 445 -4.11 -1.14 13.77
CA ASP A 445 -2.87 -1.62 14.39
C ASP A 445 -3.09 -2.05 15.86
N HIS A 446 -2.44 -3.16 16.21
CA HIS A 446 -2.21 -3.59 17.59
C HIS A 446 -0.78 -3.24 18.01
N VAL A 447 -0.44 -3.38 19.30
CA VAL A 447 0.87 -2.95 19.83
C VAL A 447 2.05 -3.60 19.11
N PHE A 448 1.91 -4.82 18.59
CA PHE A 448 2.97 -5.46 17.81
C PHE A 448 3.16 -4.83 16.42
N SER A 449 2.08 -4.53 15.68
CA SER A 449 2.12 -3.99 14.31
C SER A 449 2.37 -2.49 14.23
N LEU A 450 2.14 -1.73 15.31
CA LEU A 450 2.45 -0.28 15.37
C LEU A 450 3.92 0.01 15.06
N VAL A 451 4.16 0.63 13.90
CA VAL A 451 5.47 1.12 13.42
C VAL A 451 5.79 2.54 13.95
N ASP A 452 4.76 3.36 14.18
CA ASP A 452 4.91 4.68 14.79
C ASP A 452 5.40 4.53 16.24
N GLU A 453 6.62 4.99 16.52
CA GLU A 453 7.29 4.82 17.82
C GLU A 453 6.53 5.48 18.97
N GLN A 454 5.92 6.64 18.73
CA GLN A 454 5.23 7.39 19.77
C GLN A 454 3.90 6.69 20.11
N LYS A 455 3.12 6.31 19.10
CA LYS A 455 1.89 5.53 19.30
C LYS A 455 2.18 4.18 19.94
N HIS A 456 3.25 3.50 19.51
CA HIS A 456 3.71 2.25 20.11
C HIS A 456 4.04 2.42 21.59
N LYS A 457 4.81 3.46 21.94
CA LYS A 457 5.16 3.78 23.33
C LYS A 457 3.92 4.05 24.19
N GLU A 458 2.99 4.85 23.68
CA GLU A 458 1.74 5.16 24.36
C GLU A 458 0.86 3.92 24.55
N ARG A 459 0.68 3.10 23.50
CA ARG A 459 -0.09 1.86 23.57
C ARG A 459 0.52 0.89 24.58
N LYS A 460 1.85 0.69 24.54
CA LYS A 460 2.58 -0.16 25.47
C LYS A 460 2.48 0.34 26.92
N ALA A 461 2.51 1.65 27.15
CA ALA A 461 2.34 2.24 28.47
C ALA A 461 0.94 2.01 29.05
N LYS A 462 -0.11 2.04 28.20
CA LYS A 462 -1.46 1.64 28.59
C LYS A 462 -1.52 0.15 28.93
N MET A 463 -0.97 -0.72 28.10
CA MET A 463 -1.09 -2.18 28.30
C MET A 463 -0.20 -2.74 29.42
N GLY A 464 0.94 -2.12 29.70
CA GLY A 464 1.98 -2.67 30.60
C GLY A 464 1.46 -3.18 31.94
N PRO A 465 0.68 -2.39 32.70
CA PRO A 465 0.21 -2.83 34.02
C PRO A 465 -0.86 -3.92 34.01
N GLY A 466 -1.64 -4.05 32.93
CA GLY A 466 -2.49 -5.23 32.73
C GLY A 466 -1.64 -6.50 32.73
N TYR A 467 -0.51 -6.48 32.02
CA TYR A 467 0.49 -7.58 32.02
C TYR A 467 1.37 -7.66 33.27
N ALA A 468 1.31 -6.69 34.17
CA ALA A 468 1.98 -6.78 35.48
C ALA A 468 1.14 -7.56 36.50
N GLY A 469 -0.15 -7.81 36.22
CA GLY A 469 -1.04 -8.60 37.07
C GLY A 469 -1.49 -7.92 38.38
N MET A 470 -1.00 -6.72 38.69
CA MET A 470 -1.29 -6.02 39.95
C MET A 470 -2.77 -5.63 40.08
N GLU A 471 -3.41 -5.22 38.98
CA GLU A 471 -4.80 -4.76 38.96
C GLU A 471 -5.81 -5.92 38.81
N ASN A 472 -5.33 -7.12 38.46
CA ASN A 472 -6.19 -8.26 38.09
C ASN A 472 -6.19 -9.37 39.15
N GLY A 473 -5.56 -9.16 40.31
CA GLY A 473 -5.48 -10.16 41.38
C GLY A 473 -4.35 -11.18 41.22
N GLY A 474 -3.42 -10.97 40.30
CA GLY A 474 -2.31 -11.86 39.99
C GLY A 474 -2.70 -13.01 39.05
N PHE A 475 -1.77 -13.43 38.18
CA PHE A 475 -2.02 -14.50 37.20
C PHE A 475 -1.94 -15.90 37.78
N GLU A 476 -1.23 -16.06 38.90
CA GLU A 476 -0.81 -17.37 39.37
C GLU A 476 -2.00 -18.27 39.75
N ILE A 477 -3.05 -17.70 40.34
CA ILE A 477 -4.27 -18.43 40.69
C ILE A 477 -4.96 -18.97 39.43
N SER A 478 -5.07 -18.14 38.39
CA SER A 478 -5.64 -18.55 37.10
C SER A 478 -4.78 -19.62 36.42
N VAL A 479 -3.46 -19.46 36.42
CA VAL A 479 -2.54 -20.47 35.89
C VAL A 479 -2.66 -21.79 36.65
N ASP A 480 -2.73 -21.76 37.99
CA ASP A 480 -2.94 -22.95 38.83
C ASP A 480 -4.26 -23.66 38.53
N LYS A 481 -5.34 -22.88 38.37
CA LYS A 481 -6.65 -23.41 37.98
C LYS A 481 -6.56 -24.17 36.66
N ILE A 482 -5.98 -23.57 35.63
CA ILE A 482 -5.91 -24.19 34.29
C ILE A 482 -4.93 -25.37 34.27
N ILE A 483 -3.79 -25.31 34.97
CA ILE A 483 -2.90 -26.47 35.15
C ILE A 483 -3.65 -27.62 35.82
N GLY A 484 -4.47 -27.34 36.83
CA GLY A 484 -5.34 -28.34 37.47
C GLY A 484 -6.32 -28.99 36.48
N VAL A 485 -6.94 -28.21 35.60
CA VAL A 485 -7.83 -28.72 34.53
C VAL A 485 -7.05 -29.61 33.55
N PHE A 486 -5.81 -29.24 33.21
CA PHE A 486 -4.99 -30.07 32.33
C PHE A 486 -4.59 -31.40 32.99
N ILE A 487 -4.20 -31.36 34.27
CA ILE A 487 -3.91 -32.57 35.06
C ILE A 487 -5.15 -33.47 35.13
N ASP A 488 -6.33 -32.92 35.42
CA ASP A 488 -7.59 -33.68 35.44
C ASP A 488 -7.89 -34.33 34.08
N LEU A 489 -7.66 -33.62 32.96
CA LEU A 489 -7.79 -34.18 31.62
C LEU A 489 -6.86 -35.39 31.43
N LEU A 490 -5.59 -35.26 31.82
CA LEU A 490 -4.63 -36.36 31.74
C LEU A 490 -5.09 -37.56 32.56
N GLU A 491 -5.43 -37.33 33.84
CA GLU A 491 -5.89 -38.37 34.78
C GLU A 491 -7.13 -39.11 34.29
N ARG A 492 -8.10 -38.40 33.73
CA ARG A 492 -9.36 -39.01 33.27
C ARG A 492 -9.22 -39.79 31.97
N LYS A 493 -8.40 -39.33 31.02
CA LYS A 493 -8.40 -39.86 29.65
C LYS A 493 -7.09 -40.48 29.17
N TYR A 494 -5.94 -40.01 29.64
CA TYR A 494 -4.66 -40.25 28.95
C TYR A 494 -3.61 -40.98 29.80
N ILE A 495 -3.89 -41.29 31.06
CA ILE A 495 -3.01 -42.15 31.86
C ILE A 495 -3.08 -43.59 31.34
N SER A 496 -1.93 -44.10 30.93
CA SER A 496 -1.69 -45.50 30.63
C SER A 496 -1.36 -46.29 31.89
N THR A 497 -1.71 -47.58 31.87
CA THR A 497 -1.36 -48.55 32.91
C THR A 497 -0.47 -49.65 32.32
N ALA A 498 -0.15 -50.67 33.13
CA ALA A 498 0.54 -51.87 32.66
C ALA A 498 -0.30 -52.68 31.66
N THR A 499 -1.63 -52.60 31.73
CA THR A 499 -2.57 -53.39 30.92
C THR A 499 -3.24 -52.61 29.80
N GLU A 500 -3.24 -51.28 29.86
CA GLU A 500 -3.92 -50.42 28.90
C GLU A 500 -3.01 -49.25 28.48
N SER A 501 -2.78 -49.10 27.17
CA SER A 501 -2.02 -47.99 26.61
C SER A 501 -2.97 -46.94 26.05
N ARG A 502 -3.13 -45.83 26.78
CA ARG A 502 -3.87 -44.64 26.35
C ARG A 502 -2.88 -43.60 25.83
N LEU A 503 -2.95 -43.33 24.53
CA LEU A 503 -2.03 -42.41 23.87
C LEU A 503 -2.64 -41.00 23.82
N ILE A 504 -1.79 -39.99 23.98
CA ILE A 504 -2.16 -38.59 23.79
C ILE A 504 -1.41 -38.02 22.59
N GLU A 505 -2.11 -37.33 21.70
CA GLU A 505 -1.48 -36.42 20.74
C GLU A 505 -1.13 -35.15 21.51
N PHE A 506 0.12 -35.08 21.97
CA PHE A 506 0.55 -34.08 22.94
C PHE A 506 0.68 -32.69 22.31
N SER A 507 0.96 -32.58 21.00
CA SER A 507 1.12 -31.29 20.33
C SER A 507 -0.12 -30.42 20.43
N THR A 508 -1.28 -31.00 20.13
CA THR A 508 -2.58 -30.32 20.16
C THR A 508 -2.99 -30.04 21.60
N ARG A 509 -2.89 -31.03 22.51
CA ARG A 509 -3.40 -30.88 23.89
C ARG A 509 -2.55 -29.91 24.72
N VAL A 510 -1.24 -29.84 24.49
CA VAL A 510 -0.40 -28.80 25.12
C VAL A 510 -0.65 -27.42 24.50
N GLY A 511 -1.13 -27.36 23.25
CA GLY A 511 -1.65 -26.15 22.60
C GLY A 511 -2.86 -25.54 23.34
N PHE A 512 -3.77 -26.40 23.82
CA PHE A 512 -4.97 -25.99 24.56
C PHE A 512 -4.68 -25.27 25.88
N LEU A 513 -3.55 -25.57 26.50
CA LEU A 513 -3.23 -25.07 27.83
C LEU A 513 -2.99 -23.54 27.83
N PRO A 514 -2.05 -22.97 27.06
CA PRO A 514 -1.89 -21.52 26.99
C PRO A 514 -3.11 -20.79 26.44
N LEU A 515 -3.93 -21.43 25.58
CA LEU A 515 -5.21 -20.87 25.12
C LEU A 515 -6.22 -20.69 26.25
N ASP A 516 -6.36 -21.70 27.11
CA ASP A 516 -7.23 -21.61 28.29
C ASP A 516 -6.64 -20.69 29.37
N VAL A 517 -5.30 -20.62 29.50
CA VAL A 517 -4.64 -19.66 30.40
C VAL A 517 -4.91 -18.23 29.94
N ILE A 518 -4.55 -17.88 28.70
CA ILE A 518 -4.71 -16.51 28.22
C ILE A 518 -6.17 -16.07 28.23
N SER A 519 -7.12 -16.97 27.94
CA SER A 519 -8.53 -16.62 28.01
C SER A 519 -9.01 -16.37 29.44
N GLU A 520 -8.60 -17.20 30.41
CA GLU A 520 -8.89 -16.96 31.83
C GLU A 520 -8.29 -15.63 32.32
N VAL A 521 -7.01 -15.35 32.07
CA VAL A 521 -6.38 -14.11 32.60
C VAL A 521 -6.76 -12.85 31.83
N ALA A 522 -7.02 -12.93 30.53
CA ALA A 522 -7.32 -11.77 29.70
C ALA A 522 -8.81 -11.45 29.64
N PHE A 523 -9.68 -12.46 29.70
CA PHE A 523 -11.12 -12.31 29.51
C PHE A 523 -11.95 -12.70 30.74
N GLY A 524 -11.31 -13.27 31.77
CA GLY A 524 -11.93 -13.67 33.03
C GLY A 524 -12.53 -15.07 33.04
N GLU A 525 -12.60 -15.74 31.89
CA GLU A 525 -13.14 -17.10 31.76
C GLU A 525 -12.36 -17.89 30.70
N PRO A 526 -12.17 -19.21 30.89
CA PRO A 526 -11.43 -20.02 29.94
C PRO A 526 -12.32 -20.42 28.76
N PHE A 527 -11.74 -20.49 27.56
CA PHE A 527 -12.46 -20.95 26.37
C PHE A 527 -12.92 -22.42 26.45
N GLY A 528 -12.25 -23.22 27.27
CA GLY A 528 -12.65 -24.59 27.58
C GLY A 528 -12.07 -25.63 26.62
N PHE A 529 -10.94 -25.34 25.99
CA PHE A 529 -10.24 -26.29 25.13
C PHE A 529 -9.85 -27.56 25.90
N LEU A 530 -9.31 -27.42 27.10
CA LEU A 530 -8.92 -28.54 27.95
C LEU A 530 -10.12 -29.28 28.54
N LYS A 531 -11.13 -28.54 29.01
CA LYS A 531 -12.33 -29.12 29.61
C LYS A 531 -13.06 -30.05 28.63
N ASN A 532 -13.17 -29.62 27.38
CA ASN A 532 -13.84 -30.36 26.33
C ASN A 532 -12.92 -31.33 25.57
N ASP A 533 -11.59 -31.23 25.77
CA ASP A 533 -10.57 -31.98 25.02
C ASP A 533 -10.79 -31.87 23.51
N LYS A 534 -10.99 -30.63 23.05
CA LYS A 534 -11.38 -30.30 21.68
C LYS A 534 -10.77 -28.98 21.26
N ASP A 535 -10.35 -28.90 20.00
CA ASP A 535 -10.00 -27.64 19.35
C ASP A 535 -11.26 -26.79 19.17
N MET A 536 -11.49 -25.89 20.13
CA MET A 536 -12.67 -25.03 20.12
C MET A 536 -12.56 -24.06 18.95
N PHE A 537 -13.65 -23.95 18.19
CA PHE A 537 -13.73 -23.11 16.98
C PHE A 537 -12.77 -23.53 15.85
N ASP A 538 -12.20 -24.74 15.90
CA ASP A 538 -11.21 -25.21 14.92
C ASP A 538 -10.02 -24.24 14.81
N TYR A 539 -9.64 -23.64 15.94
CA TYR A 539 -8.73 -22.50 16.00
C TYR A 539 -7.30 -22.89 15.63
N LEU A 540 -6.75 -23.94 16.25
CA LEU A 540 -5.38 -24.37 15.98
C LEU A 540 -5.25 -24.84 14.53
N HIS A 541 -6.23 -25.63 14.04
CA HIS A 541 -6.25 -26.09 12.66
C HIS A 541 -6.26 -24.94 11.64
N GLN A 542 -7.12 -23.93 11.84
CA GLN A 542 -7.18 -22.79 10.92
C GLN A 542 -6.00 -21.84 11.04
N MET A 543 -5.42 -21.71 12.23
CA MET A 543 -4.21 -20.92 12.41
C MET A 543 -3.05 -21.53 11.61
N ASP A 544 -2.87 -22.86 11.63
CA ASP A 544 -1.88 -23.58 10.81
C ASP A 544 -2.06 -23.29 9.31
N GLN A 545 -3.31 -23.24 8.82
CA GLN A 545 -3.61 -22.91 7.42
C GLN A 545 -3.37 -21.43 7.08
N ALA A 546 -3.56 -20.52 8.05
CA ALA A 546 -3.40 -19.08 7.83
C ALA A 546 -1.94 -18.61 7.92
N LEU A 547 -1.08 -19.33 8.64
CA LEU A 547 0.32 -18.95 8.87
C LEU A 547 1.12 -18.67 7.58
N PRO A 548 1.07 -19.50 6.51
CA PRO A 548 1.74 -19.18 5.25
C PRO A 548 1.31 -17.83 4.65
N PHE A 549 0.04 -17.45 4.78
CA PHE A 549 -0.46 -16.16 4.29
C PHE A 549 0.04 -14.99 5.14
N ILE A 550 0.03 -15.12 6.47
CA ILE A 550 0.60 -14.11 7.38
C ILE A 550 2.08 -13.88 7.05
N VAL A 551 2.83 -14.97 6.82
CA VAL A 551 4.26 -14.89 6.54
C VAL A 551 4.52 -14.31 5.15
N LEU A 552 3.69 -14.63 4.15
CA LEU A 552 3.74 -13.98 2.84
C LEU A 552 3.59 -12.45 2.95
N PHE A 553 2.58 -11.98 3.70
CA PHE A 553 2.32 -10.55 3.86
C PHE A 553 3.40 -9.80 4.65
N THR A 554 4.09 -10.47 5.56
CA THR A 554 5.21 -9.89 6.31
C THR A 554 6.53 -9.93 5.51
N THR A 555 6.74 -10.95 4.66
CA THR A 555 7.98 -11.13 3.87
C THR A 555 8.03 -10.26 2.60
N ILE A 556 6.89 -9.85 2.05
CA ILE A 556 6.82 -8.92 0.91
C ILE A 556 6.33 -7.56 1.39
N PRO A 557 7.22 -6.57 1.57
CA PRO A 557 6.84 -5.24 2.02
C PRO A 557 5.75 -4.62 1.14
N GLY A 558 4.69 -4.11 1.77
CA GLY A 558 3.55 -3.48 1.09
C GLY A 558 2.51 -4.43 0.50
N LEU A 559 2.78 -5.74 0.41
CA LEU A 559 1.81 -6.71 -0.10
C LEU A 559 0.55 -6.78 0.78
N TYR A 560 0.70 -6.59 2.09
CA TYR A 560 -0.43 -6.54 3.02
C TYR A 560 -1.48 -5.47 2.65
N LYS A 561 -1.10 -4.39 1.94
CA LYS A 561 -2.03 -3.32 1.54
C LYS A 561 -3.05 -3.80 0.51
N TRP A 562 -2.80 -4.95 -0.12
CA TRP A 562 -3.70 -5.57 -1.11
C TRP A 562 -4.71 -6.53 -0.48
N LYS A 563 -4.51 -6.95 0.78
CA LYS A 563 -5.32 -7.98 1.43
C LYS A 563 -6.81 -7.59 1.53
N ASP A 564 -7.09 -6.29 1.56
CA ASP A 564 -8.44 -5.72 1.73
C ASP A 564 -9.14 -5.43 0.38
N ARG A 565 -8.51 -5.73 -0.76
CA ARG A 565 -9.05 -5.51 -2.13
C ARG A 565 -9.72 -6.75 -2.69
N TRP A 566 -10.73 -6.56 -3.55
CA TRP A 566 -11.30 -7.65 -4.34
C TRP A 566 -10.27 -8.17 -5.38
N PRO A 567 -10.08 -9.49 -5.57
CA PRO A 567 -10.77 -10.61 -4.93
C PRO A 567 -10.12 -11.13 -3.63
N LEU A 568 -8.93 -10.65 -3.23
CA LEU A 568 -8.19 -11.12 -2.06
C LEU A 568 -8.98 -11.02 -0.75
N LYS A 569 -9.80 -9.97 -0.59
CA LYS A 569 -10.71 -9.78 0.55
C LYS A 569 -11.64 -10.97 0.77
N LYS A 570 -12.00 -11.71 -0.29
CA LYS A 570 -12.86 -12.92 -0.18
C LYS A 570 -12.17 -14.08 0.54
N PHE A 571 -10.84 -14.08 0.57
CA PHE A 571 -10.03 -15.10 1.24
C PHE A 571 -9.52 -14.64 2.61
N MET A 572 -9.86 -13.42 3.05
CA MET A 572 -9.54 -12.93 4.38
C MET A 572 -10.61 -13.34 5.40
N PRO A 573 -10.25 -13.60 6.66
CA PRO A 573 -11.21 -13.96 7.71
C PRO A 573 -12.27 -12.88 7.90
N ASN A 574 -13.51 -13.32 8.15
CA ASN A 574 -14.66 -12.47 8.41
C ASN A 574 -15.18 -12.68 9.84
N GLU A 575 -15.57 -11.62 10.54
CA GLU A 575 -16.11 -11.69 11.91
C GLU A 575 -17.35 -12.59 12.07
N LYS A 576 -18.05 -12.88 10.96
CA LYS A 576 -19.22 -13.75 10.90
C LYS A 576 -18.88 -15.22 10.64
N ASP A 577 -17.61 -15.56 10.43
CA ASP A 577 -17.20 -16.94 10.22
C ASP A 577 -17.48 -17.77 11.49
N GLU A 578 -17.98 -18.99 11.30
CA GLU A 578 -18.29 -19.90 12.42
C GLU A 578 -17.02 -20.49 13.07
N PHE A 579 -15.89 -20.41 12.39
CA PHE A 579 -14.63 -21.07 12.77
C PHE A 579 -13.40 -20.15 12.57
N GLY A 580 -12.27 -20.51 13.18
CA GLY A 580 -10.96 -19.91 12.98
C GLY A 580 -10.82 -18.43 13.36
N MET A 581 -9.94 -17.71 12.64
CA MET A 581 -9.64 -16.30 12.94
C MET A 581 -10.87 -15.39 12.82
N GLY A 582 -11.80 -15.70 11.92
CA GLY A 582 -13.04 -14.93 11.77
C GLY A 582 -13.95 -15.08 12.99
N ARG A 583 -14.12 -16.30 13.52
CA ARG A 583 -14.85 -16.51 14.78
C ARG A 583 -14.18 -15.81 15.96
N MET A 584 -12.85 -15.81 16.03
CA MET A 584 -12.12 -15.08 17.08
C MET A 584 -12.28 -13.57 16.98
N GLN A 585 -12.37 -13.01 15.76
CA GLN A 585 -12.73 -11.61 15.53
C GLN A 585 -14.14 -11.31 16.05
N GLY A 586 -15.12 -12.16 15.72
CA GLY A 586 -16.48 -12.07 16.24
C GLY A 586 -16.51 -12.09 17.77
N PHE A 587 -15.80 -13.05 18.39
CA PHE A 587 -15.66 -13.12 19.85
C PHE A 587 -15.05 -11.84 20.44
N ALA A 588 -13.96 -11.33 19.87
CA ALA A 588 -13.30 -10.11 20.37
C ALA A 588 -14.25 -8.91 20.32
N THR A 589 -14.99 -8.76 19.22
CA THR A 589 -16.01 -7.71 19.05
C THR A 589 -17.14 -7.86 20.08
N GLU A 590 -17.76 -9.05 20.17
CA GLU A 590 -18.83 -9.37 21.13
C GLU A 590 -18.38 -9.10 22.59
N PHE A 591 -17.17 -9.53 22.94
CA PHE A 591 -16.60 -9.38 24.27
C PHE A 591 -16.37 -7.91 24.62
N VAL A 592 -15.74 -7.14 23.73
CA VAL A 592 -15.48 -5.71 23.94
C VAL A 592 -16.77 -4.93 24.04
N ASP A 593 -17.76 -5.21 23.19
CA ASP A 593 -19.05 -4.50 23.20
C ASP A 593 -19.81 -4.75 24.51
N LYS A 594 -19.86 -6.01 24.94
CA LYS A 594 -20.45 -6.37 26.24
C LYS A 594 -19.73 -5.67 27.40
N ARG A 595 -18.42 -5.46 27.28
CA ARG A 595 -17.59 -4.87 28.33
C ARG A 595 -17.67 -3.35 28.42
N LEU A 596 -17.91 -2.70 27.28
CA LEU A 596 -18.07 -1.25 27.18
C LEU A 596 -19.54 -0.81 27.36
N ALA A 597 -20.48 -1.74 27.52
CA ALA A 597 -21.88 -1.44 27.77
C ALA A 597 -22.05 -0.61 29.07
N PRO A 598 -22.99 0.36 29.13
CA PRO A 598 -23.13 1.28 30.27
C PRO A 598 -23.37 0.62 31.63
N ASP A 599 -23.99 -0.56 31.64
CA ASP A 599 -24.35 -1.35 32.82
C ASP A 599 -23.40 -2.53 33.08
N ALA A 600 -22.31 -2.65 32.30
CA ALA A 600 -21.33 -3.72 32.45
C ALA A 600 -20.62 -3.64 33.80
N LYS A 601 -20.58 -4.77 34.52
CA LYS A 601 -19.76 -4.88 35.74
C LYS A 601 -18.27 -4.95 35.35
N PRO A 602 -17.39 -4.16 36.00
CA PRO A 602 -15.95 -4.31 35.81
C PRO A 602 -15.51 -5.71 36.22
N GLY A 603 -14.65 -6.34 35.43
CA GLY A 603 -14.05 -7.62 35.82
C GLY A 603 -12.65 -7.44 36.36
N ARG A 604 -11.94 -8.54 36.50
CA ARG A 604 -10.65 -8.61 37.17
C ARG A 604 -9.65 -9.30 36.25
N ASP A 605 -9.50 -8.74 35.06
CA ASP A 605 -8.75 -9.31 33.93
C ASP A 605 -7.97 -8.24 33.18
N ILE A 606 -7.06 -8.68 32.30
CA ILE A 606 -6.16 -7.79 31.56
C ILE A 606 -6.94 -6.76 30.74
N VAL A 607 -8.03 -7.16 30.09
CA VAL A 607 -8.82 -6.24 29.28
C VAL A 607 -9.48 -5.15 30.14
N GLN A 608 -9.93 -5.46 31.36
CA GLN A 608 -10.43 -4.41 32.25
C GLN A 608 -9.36 -3.38 32.59
N SER A 609 -8.10 -3.79 32.83
CA SER A 609 -6.99 -2.86 33.05
C SER A 609 -6.78 -1.94 31.85
N PHE A 610 -6.92 -2.45 30.62
CA PHE A 610 -6.82 -1.64 29.40
C PHE A 610 -7.94 -0.60 29.29
N ILE A 611 -9.16 -0.98 29.62
CA ILE A 611 -10.33 -0.09 29.62
C ILE A 611 -10.14 1.03 30.64
N ASN A 612 -9.69 0.71 31.86
CA ASN A 612 -9.43 1.69 32.92
C ASN A 612 -8.40 2.76 32.52
N ARG A 613 -7.62 2.51 31.47
CA ARG A 613 -6.57 3.39 30.93
C ARG A 613 -6.98 4.09 29.63
N GLY A 614 -8.26 4.02 29.29
CA GLY A 614 -8.82 4.69 28.12
C GLY A 614 -8.29 4.13 26.81
N MET A 615 -8.12 2.80 26.70
CA MET A 615 -8.01 2.17 25.38
C MET A 615 -9.37 2.21 24.68
N LYS A 616 -9.39 2.61 23.41
CA LYS A 616 -10.62 2.73 22.63
C LYS A 616 -11.09 1.35 22.17
N ARG A 617 -12.36 1.24 21.78
CA ARG A 617 -12.98 0.01 21.28
C ARG A 617 -12.13 -0.74 20.24
N ASP A 618 -11.75 -0.09 19.15
CA ASP A 618 -11.00 -0.75 18.06
C ASP A 618 -9.56 -1.10 18.47
N GLU A 619 -8.99 -0.34 19.42
CA GLU A 619 -7.70 -0.66 20.02
C GLU A 619 -7.79 -1.95 20.84
N LEU A 620 -8.87 -2.10 21.62
CA LEU A 620 -9.13 -3.31 22.40
C LEU A 620 -9.32 -4.52 21.49
N ILE A 621 -10.15 -4.43 20.45
CA ILE A 621 -10.42 -5.54 19.52
C ILE A 621 -9.12 -6.05 18.89
N SER A 622 -8.31 -5.13 18.33
CA SER A 622 -7.05 -5.49 17.67
C SER A 622 -6.02 -6.10 18.63
N ASP A 623 -5.87 -5.56 19.85
CA ASP A 623 -4.93 -6.08 20.85
C ASP A 623 -5.42 -7.38 21.53
N ILE A 624 -6.74 -7.62 21.60
CA ILE A 624 -7.31 -8.90 22.07
C ILE A 624 -6.97 -10.03 21.09
N LEU A 625 -7.12 -9.79 19.79
CA LEU A 625 -6.75 -10.77 18.77
C LEU A 625 -5.26 -11.09 18.81
N LEU A 626 -4.42 -10.06 18.99
CA LEU A 626 -2.99 -10.27 19.21
C LEU A 626 -2.73 -11.14 20.45
N GLN A 627 -3.44 -10.92 21.56
CA GLN A 627 -3.26 -11.70 22.79
C GLN A 627 -3.53 -13.20 22.59
N ILE A 628 -4.61 -13.53 21.88
CA ILE A 628 -4.97 -14.92 21.60
C ILE A 628 -3.91 -15.58 20.70
N LEU A 629 -3.48 -14.90 19.63
CA LEU A 629 -2.49 -15.41 18.68
C LEU A 629 -1.09 -15.52 19.28
N ALA A 630 -0.62 -14.47 19.97
CA ALA A 630 0.73 -14.43 20.51
C ALA A 630 0.89 -15.16 21.84
N GLY A 631 -0.20 -15.37 22.59
CA GLY A 631 -0.18 -16.02 23.90
C GLY A 631 -0.29 -17.55 23.85
N SER A 632 -0.69 -18.12 22.71
CA SER A 632 -0.92 -19.56 22.55
C SER A 632 0.34 -20.31 22.13
N GLU A 633 0.64 -20.33 20.83
CA GLU A 633 1.65 -21.22 20.24
C GLU A 633 3.08 -20.99 20.74
N THR A 634 3.44 -19.76 21.12
CA THR A 634 4.80 -19.48 21.59
C THR A 634 5.11 -20.23 22.87
N THR A 635 4.16 -20.27 23.80
CA THR A 635 4.33 -20.95 25.09
C THR A 635 4.25 -22.46 24.91
N SER A 636 3.30 -22.94 24.10
CA SER A 636 3.15 -24.36 23.77
C SER A 636 4.39 -24.94 23.10
N THR A 637 5.03 -24.18 22.20
CA THR A 637 6.32 -24.56 21.60
C THR A 637 7.38 -24.78 22.67
N VAL A 638 7.55 -23.86 23.62
CA VAL A 638 8.59 -24.01 24.66
C VAL A 638 8.33 -25.25 25.51
N ILE A 639 7.09 -25.46 25.98
CA ILE A 639 6.74 -26.61 26.81
C ILE A 639 7.02 -27.91 26.05
N ARG A 640 6.50 -28.03 24.83
CA ARG A 640 6.60 -29.23 24.00
C ARG A 640 8.03 -29.57 23.62
N MET A 641 8.77 -28.59 23.13
CA MET A 641 10.13 -28.83 22.65
C MET A 641 11.10 -29.06 23.80
N THR A 642 10.89 -28.43 24.96
CA THR A 642 11.67 -28.72 26.17
C THR A 642 11.40 -30.13 26.66
N LEU A 643 10.14 -30.56 26.72
CA LEU A 643 9.78 -31.92 27.13
C LEU A 643 10.34 -32.97 26.16
N LEU A 644 10.24 -32.76 24.85
CA LEU A 644 10.83 -33.63 23.83
C LEU A 644 12.33 -33.84 24.06
N HIS A 645 13.07 -32.76 24.32
CA HIS A 645 14.52 -32.83 24.58
C HIS A 645 14.85 -33.48 25.91
N LEU A 646 14.06 -33.25 26.95
CA LEU A 646 14.23 -33.93 28.23
C LEU A 646 14.06 -35.44 28.09
N ILE A 647 12.99 -35.89 27.44
CA ILE A 647 12.73 -37.32 27.22
C ILE A 647 13.88 -37.97 26.43
N ASN A 648 14.41 -37.28 25.41
CA ASN A 648 15.55 -37.76 24.62
C ASN A 648 16.92 -37.54 25.27
N THR A 649 16.99 -36.89 26.44
CA THR A 649 18.23 -36.65 27.20
C THR A 649 18.09 -37.19 28.62
N PRO A 650 18.18 -38.52 28.82
CA PRO A 650 17.86 -39.14 30.11
C PRO A 650 18.67 -38.63 31.30
N SER A 651 19.91 -38.19 31.08
CA SER A 651 20.73 -37.56 32.13
C SER A 651 20.12 -36.25 32.62
N ALA A 652 19.63 -35.41 31.70
CA ALA A 652 19.01 -34.15 32.02
C ALA A 652 17.64 -34.33 32.67
N LEU A 653 16.81 -35.25 32.14
CA LEU A 653 15.53 -35.60 32.75
C LEU A 653 15.70 -36.08 34.19
N ARG A 654 16.57 -37.09 34.42
CA ARG A 654 16.83 -37.60 35.78
C ARG A 654 17.33 -36.52 36.73
N ARG A 655 18.16 -35.60 36.26
CA ARG A 655 18.67 -34.51 37.10
C ARG A 655 17.58 -33.51 37.48
N LEU A 656 16.71 -33.14 36.55
CA LEU A 656 15.58 -32.26 36.84
C LEU A 656 14.57 -32.94 37.77
N THR A 657 14.23 -34.20 37.49
CA THR A 657 13.35 -35.01 38.34
C THR A 657 13.89 -35.10 39.77
N ARG A 658 15.19 -35.38 39.95
CA ARG A 658 15.82 -35.36 41.28
C ARG A 658 15.75 -34.01 41.98
N GLU A 659 15.92 -32.89 41.25
CA GLU A 659 15.79 -31.55 41.84
C GLU A 659 14.36 -31.30 42.34
N ILE A 660 13.36 -31.75 41.57
CA ILE A 660 11.94 -31.69 41.95
C ILE A 660 11.68 -32.55 43.19
N ASP A 661 12.11 -33.81 43.17
CA ASP A 661 11.89 -34.78 44.26
C ASP A 661 12.54 -34.32 45.57
N GLN A 662 13.80 -33.85 45.52
CA GLN A 662 14.48 -33.26 46.67
C GLN A 662 13.78 -31.99 47.18
N GLY A 663 13.25 -31.17 46.27
CA GLY A 663 12.45 -30.01 46.62
C GLY A 663 11.15 -30.38 47.35
N ILE A 664 10.49 -31.46 46.93
CA ILE A 664 9.29 -32.00 47.58
C ILE A 664 9.63 -32.58 48.96
N ALA A 665 10.64 -33.46 49.05
CA ALA A 665 11.06 -34.10 50.29
C ALA A 665 11.52 -33.10 51.36
N SER A 666 12.12 -31.98 50.94
CA SER A 666 12.54 -30.90 51.84
C SER A 666 11.45 -29.87 52.16
N GLY A 667 10.22 -30.05 51.67
CA GLY A 667 9.11 -29.13 51.86
C GLY A 667 9.24 -27.79 51.12
N LYS A 668 10.20 -27.67 50.20
CA LYS A 668 10.45 -26.45 49.41
C LYS A 668 9.50 -26.32 48.22
N ILE A 669 8.94 -27.42 47.72
CA ILE A 669 8.00 -27.46 46.60
C ILE A 669 6.62 -27.87 47.13
N SER A 670 5.63 -26.98 47.00
CA SER A 670 4.23 -27.24 47.36
C SER A 670 3.48 -27.96 46.23
N ALA A 671 2.22 -28.36 46.47
CA ALA A 671 1.31 -28.87 45.45
C ALA A 671 -0.01 -28.06 45.49
N PRO A 672 -0.34 -27.27 44.46
CA PRO A 672 0.49 -26.96 43.29
C PRO A 672 1.77 -26.19 43.66
N VAL A 673 2.80 -26.30 42.82
CA VAL A 673 4.05 -25.54 42.97
C VAL A 673 3.80 -24.05 42.71
N THR A 674 4.42 -23.17 43.48
CA THR A 674 4.38 -21.73 43.20
C THR A 674 5.45 -21.32 42.18
N ASN A 675 5.22 -20.24 41.44
CA ASN A 675 6.18 -19.66 40.50
C ASN A 675 7.46 -19.21 41.24
N ALA A 676 7.32 -18.69 42.45
CA ALA A 676 8.46 -18.31 43.28
C ALA A 676 9.35 -19.53 43.60
N GLN A 677 8.75 -20.68 43.94
CA GLN A 677 9.49 -21.93 44.15
C GLN A 677 10.18 -22.40 42.85
N CYS A 678 9.48 -22.39 41.72
CA CYS A 678 10.06 -22.76 40.42
C CYS A 678 11.26 -21.88 40.04
N ARG A 679 11.17 -20.57 40.25
CA ARG A 679 12.27 -19.63 39.98
C ARG A 679 13.50 -19.87 40.85
N ALA A 680 13.32 -20.49 42.03
CA ALA A 680 14.40 -20.86 42.92
C ALA A 680 15.07 -22.20 42.57
N MET A 681 14.57 -22.93 41.56
CA MET A 681 15.13 -24.20 41.09
C MET A 681 16.19 -23.98 40.01
N PRO A 682 17.51 -24.01 40.34
CA PRO A 682 18.55 -23.65 39.38
C PRO A 682 18.59 -24.53 38.14
N TYR A 683 18.35 -25.84 38.26
CA TYR A 683 18.41 -26.75 37.13
C TYR A 683 17.16 -26.64 36.24
N LEU A 684 15.96 -26.44 36.80
CA LEU A 684 14.77 -26.05 36.03
C LEU A 684 15.02 -24.79 35.19
N GLN A 685 15.59 -23.74 35.79
CA GLN A 685 15.89 -22.50 35.05
C GLN A 685 16.91 -22.74 33.93
N ALA A 686 17.88 -23.63 34.14
CA ALA A 686 18.82 -24.04 33.10
C ALA A 686 18.14 -24.80 31.96
N VAL A 687 17.23 -25.73 32.28
CA VAL A 687 16.46 -26.52 31.32
C VAL A 687 15.57 -25.62 30.45
N ILE A 688 14.84 -24.69 31.05
CA ILE A 688 13.95 -23.79 30.30
C ILE A 688 14.75 -22.87 29.37
N ARG A 689 15.89 -22.33 29.84
CA ARG A 689 16.78 -21.52 28.99
C ARG A 689 17.34 -22.33 27.84
N GLU A 690 17.74 -23.57 28.08
CA GLU A 690 18.23 -24.45 27.01
C GLU A 690 17.13 -24.82 26.01
N GLY A 691 15.89 -24.99 26.48
CA GLY A 691 14.70 -25.18 25.64
C GLY A 691 14.46 -23.98 24.73
N LEU A 692 14.39 -22.77 25.29
CA LEU A 692 14.26 -21.50 24.55
C LEU A 692 15.42 -21.27 23.56
N ARG A 693 16.63 -21.72 23.90
CA ARG A 693 17.81 -21.59 23.05
C ARG A 693 17.74 -22.54 21.85
N ILE A 694 17.51 -23.82 22.07
CA ILE A 694 17.45 -24.79 20.95
C ILE A 694 16.20 -24.53 20.09
N TRP A 695 15.08 -24.16 20.70
CA TRP A 695 13.81 -23.91 20.03
C TRP A 695 13.28 -22.50 20.34
N PRO A 696 13.85 -21.46 19.70
CA PRO A 696 13.34 -20.10 19.84
C PRO A 696 11.90 -20.05 19.34
N PRO A 697 10.91 -19.57 20.12
CA PRO A 697 9.48 -19.65 19.74
C PRO A 697 9.13 -18.93 18.44
N SER A 698 9.90 -17.91 18.07
CA SER A 698 9.79 -17.24 16.78
C SER A 698 11.15 -17.19 16.09
N THR A 699 11.12 -17.48 14.80
CA THR A 699 12.26 -17.41 13.87
C THR A 699 12.06 -16.33 12.82
N ALA A 700 11.08 -15.44 13.02
CA ALA A 700 10.79 -14.34 12.13
C ALA A 700 11.86 -13.25 12.18
N LEU A 701 11.99 -12.48 11.09
CA LEU A 701 13.03 -11.46 10.94
C LEU A 701 12.84 -10.21 11.81
N HIS A 702 11.61 -9.83 12.14
CA HIS A 702 11.32 -8.71 13.04
C HIS A 702 12.06 -7.41 12.70
N ASP A 703 12.02 -7.02 11.42
CA ASP A 703 12.92 -6.02 10.86
C ASP A 703 12.94 -4.68 11.58
N LYS A 704 14.15 -4.17 11.77
CA LYS A 704 14.39 -2.78 12.14
C LYS A 704 14.74 -1.97 10.91
N GLN A 705 14.27 -0.73 10.89
CA GLN A 705 14.58 0.21 9.84
C GLN A 705 15.80 1.05 10.23
N VAL A 706 16.79 1.11 9.33
CA VAL A 706 17.94 2.00 9.45
C VAL A 706 17.47 3.46 9.48
N PRO A 707 17.95 4.30 10.42
CA PRO A 707 17.57 5.70 10.52
C PRO A 707 17.94 6.50 9.26
N GLU A 708 17.29 7.65 9.06
CA GLU A 708 17.41 8.47 7.84
C GLU A 708 18.87 8.78 7.44
N GLY A 709 19.75 9.03 8.42
CA GLY A 709 21.18 9.30 8.19
C GLY A 709 22.04 8.09 7.79
N GLY A 710 21.48 6.89 7.72
CA GLY A 710 22.24 5.64 7.56
C GLY A 710 22.96 5.21 8.85
N ASP A 711 23.54 4.01 8.83
CA ASP A 711 24.39 3.50 9.92
C ASP A 711 25.34 2.39 9.44
N ARG A 712 26.37 2.08 10.24
CA ARG A 712 27.28 0.94 9.99
C ARG A 712 26.89 -0.26 10.83
N ILE A 713 26.78 -1.42 10.19
CA ILE A 713 26.58 -2.72 10.84
C ILE A 713 27.64 -3.68 10.30
N HIS A 714 28.39 -4.34 11.18
CA HIS A 714 29.47 -5.27 10.80
C HIS A 714 30.45 -4.71 9.74
N GLY A 715 30.77 -3.42 9.82
CA GLY A 715 31.66 -2.74 8.88
C GLY A 715 31.02 -2.32 7.55
N PHE A 716 29.77 -2.70 7.27
CA PHE A 716 29.03 -2.30 6.08
C PHE A 716 28.21 -1.03 6.35
N TRP A 717 28.31 -0.05 5.45
CA TRP A 717 27.41 1.10 5.46
C TRP A 717 26.03 0.69 4.93
N LEU A 718 24.99 0.95 5.70
CA LEU A 718 23.60 0.77 5.31
C LEU A 718 22.92 2.15 5.20
N PRO A 719 22.36 2.51 4.05
CA PRO A 719 21.62 3.76 3.89
C PRO A 719 20.28 3.71 4.63
N GLY A 720 19.74 4.89 4.95
CA GLY A 720 18.44 5.04 5.60
C GLY A 720 17.30 4.31 4.87
N GLY A 721 16.35 3.79 5.64
CA GLY A 721 15.22 3.02 5.11
C GLY A 721 15.54 1.56 4.76
N THR A 722 16.79 1.11 4.86
CA THR A 722 17.15 -0.32 4.74
C THR A 722 16.54 -1.12 5.89
N GLN A 723 16.00 -2.31 5.60
CA GLN A 723 15.42 -3.23 6.59
C GLN A 723 16.51 -4.18 7.10
N VAL A 724 16.56 -4.37 8.41
CA VAL A 724 17.59 -5.14 9.12
C VAL A 724 16.90 -6.17 10.01
N GLY A 725 16.84 -7.41 9.54
CA GLY A 725 16.20 -8.53 10.20
C GLY A 725 17.15 -9.33 11.11
N GLN A 726 16.60 -9.89 12.19
CA GLN A 726 17.29 -10.81 13.09
C GLN A 726 17.13 -12.26 12.64
N ASN A 727 18.22 -13.03 12.68
CA ASN A 727 18.18 -14.49 12.61
C ASN A 727 18.26 -15.08 14.03
N MET A 728 17.11 -15.18 14.70
CA MET A 728 17.09 -15.67 16.09
C MET A 728 17.57 -17.12 16.21
N TRP A 729 17.32 -17.95 15.18
CA TRP A 729 17.82 -19.32 15.12
C TRP A 729 19.35 -19.38 15.14
N GLY A 730 20.00 -18.52 14.35
CA GLY A 730 21.46 -18.36 14.33
C GLY A 730 22.01 -17.77 15.63
N ILE A 731 21.37 -16.73 16.18
CA ILE A 731 21.76 -16.12 17.46
C ILE A 731 21.83 -17.18 18.57
N CYS A 732 20.78 -17.99 18.72
CA CYS A 732 20.73 -19.04 19.75
C CYS A 732 21.66 -20.24 19.49
N ARG A 733 22.30 -20.31 18.31
CA ARG A 733 23.27 -21.34 17.92
C ARG A 733 24.66 -20.79 17.68
N SER A 734 24.92 -19.54 18.06
CA SER A 734 26.26 -18.96 17.99
C SER A 734 27.24 -19.81 18.81
N ARG A 735 28.22 -20.41 18.14
CA ARG A 735 29.28 -21.19 18.81
C ARG A 735 30.20 -20.32 19.65
N GLU A 736 30.36 -19.06 19.27
CA GLU A 736 31.08 -18.07 20.05
C GLU A 736 30.41 -17.86 21.42
N MET A 737 29.08 -17.69 21.41
CA MET A 737 28.28 -17.46 22.60
C MET A 737 28.07 -18.73 23.43
N PHE A 738 27.73 -19.85 22.78
CA PHE A 738 27.24 -21.06 23.47
C PHE A 738 28.24 -22.24 23.46
N GLY A 739 29.38 -22.13 22.78
CA GLY A 739 30.38 -23.18 22.64
C GLY A 739 30.21 -24.04 21.39
N GLU A 740 31.21 -24.88 21.09
CA GLU A 740 31.20 -25.76 19.90
C GLU A 740 30.03 -26.74 19.87
N ASP A 741 29.49 -27.08 21.04
CA ASP A 741 28.33 -27.95 21.21
C ASP A 741 27.00 -27.19 21.20
N ALA A 742 26.94 -26.02 20.55
CA ALA A 742 25.73 -25.18 20.49
C ALA A 742 24.51 -25.94 19.91
N ASP A 743 24.69 -26.94 19.06
CA ASP A 743 23.59 -27.73 18.52
C ASP A 743 23.07 -28.81 19.51
N VAL A 744 23.74 -29.01 20.65
CA VAL A 744 23.42 -30.03 21.66
C VAL A 744 22.58 -29.41 22.79
N PHE A 745 21.46 -30.06 23.13
CA PHE A 745 20.68 -29.72 24.32
C PHE A 745 21.44 -30.13 25.58
N ARG A 746 22.05 -29.15 26.27
CA ARG A 746 22.86 -29.37 27.46
C ARG A 746 22.61 -28.29 28.52
N PRO A 747 21.61 -28.47 29.41
CA PRO A 747 21.30 -27.52 30.48
C PRO A 747 22.49 -27.19 31.39
N GLU A 748 23.46 -28.10 31.55
CA GLU A 748 24.67 -27.90 32.37
C GLU A 748 25.42 -26.61 32.03
N ARG A 749 25.37 -26.14 30.77
CA ARG A 749 26.11 -24.92 30.34
C ARG A 749 25.72 -23.69 31.15
N TRP A 750 24.48 -23.62 31.61
CA TRP A 750 23.94 -22.50 32.40
C TRP A 750 24.42 -22.49 33.85
N LEU A 751 24.97 -23.61 34.33
CA LEU A 751 25.47 -23.76 35.70
C LEU A 751 26.99 -23.76 35.79
N LEU A 752 27.66 -24.19 34.72
CA LEU A 752 29.12 -24.25 34.64
C LEU A 752 29.74 -22.89 34.29
N GLU A 753 29.08 -22.12 33.43
CA GLU A 753 29.54 -20.79 33.01
C GLU A 753 29.32 -19.74 34.11
N LYS A 754 30.22 -18.75 34.18
CA LYS A 754 30.21 -17.71 35.23
C LYS A 754 30.53 -16.32 34.66
N GLY A 755 30.28 -15.29 35.46
CA GLY A 755 30.68 -13.91 35.16
C GLY A 755 30.00 -13.33 33.92
N GLU A 756 30.75 -12.58 33.13
CA GLU A 756 30.24 -11.87 31.93
C GLU A 756 29.75 -12.82 30.84
N ARG A 757 30.38 -14.00 30.67
CA ARG A 757 29.95 -15.00 29.69
C ARG A 757 28.54 -15.52 29.98
N LEU A 758 28.26 -15.89 31.24
CA LEU A 758 26.92 -16.30 31.65
C LEU A 758 25.89 -15.18 31.43
N LYS A 759 26.23 -13.92 31.77
CA LYS A 759 25.34 -12.78 31.54
C LYS A 759 25.04 -12.59 30.05
N GLY A 760 26.04 -12.72 29.19
CA GLY A 760 25.89 -12.65 27.73
C GLY A 760 24.96 -13.74 27.19
N MET A 761 25.18 -14.99 27.60
CA MET A 761 24.34 -16.14 27.22
C MET A 761 22.88 -15.95 27.65
N VAL A 762 22.66 -15.51 28.91
CA VAL A 762 21.31 -15.24 29.42
C VAL A 762 20.68 -14.09 28.64
N GLY A 763 21.42 -13.02 28.39
CA GLY A 763 20.96 -11.88 27.59
C GLY A 763 20.54 -12.29 26.17
N ALA A 764 21.33 -13.11 25.50
CA ALA A 764 21.04 -13.60 24.14
C ALA A 764 19.77 -14.46 24.09
N VAL A 765 19.55 -15.35 25.07
CA VAL A 765 18.31 -16.16 25.13
C VAL A 765 17.11 -15.32 25.55
N ASP A 766 17.28 -14.36 26.45
CA ASP A 766 16.23 -13.44 26.87
C ASP A 766 15.70 -12.56 25.73
N MET A 767 16.49 -12.36 24.67
CA MET A 767 16.06 -11.67 23.46
C MET A 767 14.99 -12.43 22.65
N ASN A 768 14.68 -13.70 22.99
CA ASN A 768 13.45 -14.36 22.51
C ASN A 768 12.20 -13.58 22.88
N PHE A 769 12.27 -12.78 23.95
CA PHE A 769 11.23 -11.88 24.40
C PHE A 769 11.46 -10.44 23.90
N GLY A 770 12.27 -10.22 22.88
CA GLY A 770 12.68 -8.90 22.41
C GLY A 770 13.59 -8.16 23.40
N TYR A 771 13.97 -6.93 23.06
CA TYR A 771 14.87 -6.12 23.87
C TYR A 771 14.46 -4.65 23.91
N GLY A 772 14.83 -3.95 24.99
CA GLY A 772 14.61 -2.53 25.18
C GLY A 772 13.16 -2.09 24.91
N LYS A 773 12.99 -1.16 23.97
CA LYS A 773 11.69 -0.56 23.64
C LYS A 773 10.65 -1.57 23.13
N TYR A 774 11.09 -2.68 22.52
CA TYR A 774 10.21 -3.70 21.93
C TYR A 774 10.10 -4.98 22.74
N GLN A 775 10.50 -4.98 24.01
CA GLN A 775 10.37 -6.16 24.87
C GLN A 775 8.91 -6.62 24.99
N CYS A 776 8.69 -7.93 24.91
CA CYS A 776 7.42 -8.63 25.02
C CYS A 776 6.73 -8.32 26.36
N LEU A 777 5.45 -7.94 26.28
CA LEU A 777 4.61 -7.67 27.45
C LEU A 777 4.26 -8.96 28.22
N GLY A 778 4.08 -10.09 27.51
CA GLY A 778 3.71 -11.38 28.08
C GLY A 778 4.85 -12.18 28.73
N LYS A 779 6.09 -11.64 28.77
CA LYS A 779 7.28 -12.39 29.25
C LYS A 779 7.04 -13.07 30.61
N ASN A 780 6.52 -12.32 31.59
CA ASN A 780 6.34 -12.84 32.94
C ASN A 780 5.28 -13.96 33.03
N LEU A 781 4.21 -13.85 32.24
CA LEU A 781 3.15 -14.86 32.16
C LEU A 781 3.69 -16.13 31.52
N ALA A 782 4.35 -16.02 30.36
CA ALA A 782 4.95 -17.17 29.67
C ALA A 782 5.97 -17.91 30.55
N TRP A 783 6.85 -17.19 31.26
CA TRP A 783 7.78 -17.81 32.21
C TRP A 783 7.05 -18.54 33.34
N MET A 784 5.98 -17.96 33.89
CA MET A 784 5.18 -18.60 34.94
C MET A 784 4.53 -19.89 34.46
N GLU A 785 3.93 -19.88 33.27
CA GLU A 785 3.33 -21.06 32.65
C GLU A 785 4.36 -22.17 32.46
N VAL A 786 5.46 -21.90 31.74
CA VAL A 786 6.49 -22.90 31.46
C VAL A 786 7.10 -23.48 32.74
N ASN A 787 7.40 -22.61 33.72
CA ASN A 787 7.95 -23.01 35.02
C ASN A 787 7.03 -24.02 35.72
N LYS A 788 5.76 -23.66 35.90
CA LYS A 788 4.82 -24.45 36.70
C LYS A 788 4.42 -25.72 35.97
N VAL A 789 4.16 -25.66 34.67
CA VAL A 789 3.72 -26.81 33.88
C VAL A 789 4.77 -27.92 33.85
N LEU A 790 6.04 -27.59 33.59
CA LEU A 790 7.10 -28.60 33.55
C LEU A 790 7.26 -29.31 34.90
N VAL A 791 7.24 -28.56 36.01
CA VAL A 791 7.34 -29.16 37.35
C VAL A 791 6.11 -30.01 37.67
N GLU A 792 4.90 -29.50 37.42
CA GLU A 792 3.67 -30.21 37.73
C GLU A 792 3.47 -31.47 36.88
N MET A 793 3.98 -31.49 35.65
CA MET A 793 4.02 -32.68 34.81
C MET A 793 5.05 -33.70 35.29
N LEU A 794 6.32 -33.30 35.45
CA LEU A 794 7.44 -34.20 35.75
C LEU A 794 7.43 -34.74 37.19
N ARG A 795 6.73 -34.06 38.11
CA ARG A 795 6.51 -34.60 39.47
C ARG A 795 5.45 -35.71 39.51
N ARG A 796 4.59 -35.82 38.50
CA ARG A 796 3.45 -36.76 38.47
C ARG A 796 3.64 -37.91 37.50
N TYR A 797 4.30 -37.65 36.38
CA TYR A 797 4.25 -38.55 35.24
C TYR A 797 5.61 -38.85 34.63
N ASP A 798 5.70 -40.04 34.08
CA ASP A 798 6.72 -40.44 33.12
C ASP A 798 6.15 -40.39 31.71
N PHE A 799 7.02 -40.04 30.76
CA PHE A 799 6.67 -39.81 29.36
C PHE A 799 7.50 -40.71 28.46
N ALA A 800 6.83 -41.40 27.53
CA ALA A 800 7.48 -42.17 26.48
C ALA A 800 6.99 -41.72 25.11
N ILE A 801 7.93 -41.47 24.19
CA ILE A 801 7.63 -41.13 22.80
C ILE A 801 7.18 -42.39 22.07
N VAL A 802 6.01 -42.34 21.43
CA VAL A 802 5.46 -43.49 20.70
C VAL A 802 6.27 -43.79 19.43
N ASN A 803 6.66 -42.75 18.69
CA ASN A 803 7.48 -42.86 17.49
C ASN A 803 8.85 -42.19 17.70
N PRO A 804 9.86 -42.87 18.25
CA PRO A 804 11.15 -42.25 18.54
C PRO A 804 11.95 -41.84 17.30
N VAL A 805 11.70 -42.46 16.14
CA VAL A 805 12.42 -42.15 14.88
C VAL A 805 11.98 -40.81 14.30
N LYS A 806 10.66 -40.56 14.30
CA LYS A 806 10.06 -39.28 13.93
C LYS A 806 9.09 -38.86 15.04
N PRO A 807 9.60 -38.25 16.13
CA PRO A 807 8.77 -37.92 17.30
C PRO A 807 7.58 -37.02 16.98
N MET A 808 7.67 -36.22 15.92
CA MET A 808 6.71 -35.17 15.58
C MET A 808 6.94 -34.72 14.13
N GLU A 809 5.88 -34.27 13.48
CA GLU A 809 5.98 -33.49 12.24
C GLU A 809 6.27 -32.03 12.57
N ILE A 810 7.31 -31.46 11.97
CA ILE A 810 7.75 -30.10 12.24
C ILE A 810 7.91 -29.38 10.91
N SER A 811 7.28 -28.23 10.79
CA SER A 811 7.54 -27.28 9.71
C SER A 811 7.73 -25.88 10.29
N ASN A 812 8.43 -25.02 9.54
CA ASN A 812 8.75 -23.67 9.98
C ASN A 812 8.46 -22.66 8.87
N ALA A 813 7.51 -21.77 9.17
CA ALA A 813 7.16 -20.62 8.36
C ALA A 813 7.41 -19.36 9.20
N ALA A 814 8.65 -19.11 9.62
CA ALA A 814 9.01 -18.09 10.62
C ALA A 814 8.45 -18.30 12.04
N VAL A 815 7.44 -19.15 12.21
CA VAL A 815 7.00 -19.77 13.48
C VAL A 815 6.90 -21.28 13.28
N TRP A 816 6.77 -22.02 14.38
CA TRP A 816 6.71 -23.48 14.35
C TRP A 816 5.27 -23.96 14.15
N VAL A 817 5.09 -24.89 13.22
CA VAL A 817 3.86 -25.68 13.06
C VAL A 817 4.22 -27.13 13.28
N THR A 818 3.46 -27.78 14.15
CA THR A 818 3.88 -29.05 14.71
C THR A 818 2.71 -29.94 15.08
N ASN A 819 2.76 -31.18 14.62
CA ASN A 819 1.68 -32.15 14.74
C ASN A 819 2.26 -33.57 14.97
N ASP A 820 1.40 -34.52 15.34
CA ASP A 820 1.76 -35.93 15.57
C ASP A 820 2.82 -36.17 16.65
N PHE A 821 2.83 -35.37 17.72
CA PHE A 821 3.67 -35.68 18.87
C PHE A 821 2.95 -36.62 19.84
N TRP A 822 2.96 -37.91 19.52
CA TRP A 822 2.25 -38.92 20.31
C TRP A 822 3.07 -39.41 21.50
N LEU A 823 2.48 -39.31 22.70
CA LEU A 823 3.09 -39.76 23.96
C LEU A 823 2.25 -40.84 24.63
N ARG A 824 2.94 -41.74 25.31
CA ARG A 824 2.39 -42.59 26.37
C ARG A 824 2.77 -41.98 27.71
N ILE A 825 1.78 -41.76 28.57
CA ILE A 825 1.96 -41.14 29.89
C ILE A 825 1.61 -42.17 30.97
N THR A 826 2.49 -42.37 31.95
CA THR A 826 2.26 -43.23 33.13
C THR A 826 2.45 -42.42 34.41
N ARG A 827 1.76 -42.79 35.50
CA ARG A 827 2.02 -42.18 36.81
C ARG A 827 3.39 -42.61 37.32
N ARG A 828 4.14 -41.69 37.91
CA ARG A 828 5.35 -41.99 38.69
C ARG A 828 4.96 -42.70 39.99
N GLU A 829 5.55 -43.85 40.25
CA GLU A 829 5.34 -44.62 41.48
C GLU A 829 5.91 -43.86 42.70
N GLU A 830 5.38 -44.13 43.90
CA GLU A 830 5.87 -43.47 45.13
C GLU A 830 7.30 -43.90 45.49
N ASP A 831 7.72 -45.12 45.12
CA ASP A 831 9.07 -45.64 45.32
C ASP A 831 10.12 -44.98 44.40
N ASP A 832 9.67 -44.33 43.31
CA ASP A 832 10.51 -43.58 42.37
C ASP A 832 10.68 -42.10 42.77
N ARG A 833 10.14 -41.66 43.92
CA ARG A 833 10.10 -40.26 44.39
C ARG A 833 11.04 -39.96 45.56
#